data_AF-A0A7Z6US37-F1
#
_entry.id   AF-A0A7Z6US37-F1
#
_cell.length_a   1.000
_cell.length_b   1.000
_cell.length_c   1.000
_cell.angle_alpha   90.00
_cell.angle_beta   90.00
_cell.angle_gamma   90.00
#
_symmetry.space_group_name_H-M   'P 1'
#
loop_
_entity.id
_entity.type
_entity.pdbx_description
1 polymer ?
#
loop_
_entity_poly.entity_id
_entity_poly.type
_entity_poly.pdbx_seq_one_letter_code
_entity_poly.pdbx_strand_id
1 'polypeptide(L)'
;MKDAFSTRHTSVKPLRQAIRAVNRASCGALACYLATLGVAHAAPYVEAGQAGNAASWRSAEFNADWGLGAINADQAYAVGYSGKDIKLGIFDQPVYAPHPEFDSPNKVINLVTSGIREYTDPYIPVKAGDAFRYDGAPSLDSGGKLGNHGTHVGGIAGGNRDGGPMHGVAYNAQIISADNGDPGPEDGIVLGNDGAVYQAGWNALVNSGARVINNSWGIGITDRFSKGGRDPAFPHFTVQDAQVQFDQIRQILGTRPGGAYQGAIDAARSGVVTIFAAGNDYNLNNPDAMAGLGYFVPEIAPNWLTVAALQQNPDAAAAATTPYTLSTFSSRCGYTASFCVSAPGTRIYSSVLNGTSLADLTVGWANKNGTSMAAPHVAGSMAVLMERFPYMTGAQVADVLKTTATDLGAPGVDALYGWGMINLGKAVNGPSMFVTEADIPAEFRIDGAYGDSQFVADLPGVGAIVDAGKPTQRTCSGPQCGLDVWSNNISGHGGLTKQGIGTLVLTGANSYSGPTLVNQGRLAINGSLASAVTVNNGGILGGNGSVTSLNANRGGTVAPGNSIGTLQVAGDLNLAPGSTYAVEFSPTASDRIVVGGTATVSGANMALSLENDNPALLSSNQTSSVLGQQFNVLQAAGGVQGQFGSVTDNYAFLDGNLAYSGTGVTLALARNGDSFASAAQTSNQRSVAQAIEQLSAGNSVYEGIILSQDTASARRAFTQLSGEVHPAIATQLINDSRQLRDAVGDRLRVEGLYDQPAPGT
;
A
#
# COMPACT_ATOMS: atom_id res chain seq x y z
N MET A 1 64.95 39.78 -46.05
CA MET A 1 65.49 40.09 -47.39
C MET A 1 64.91 39.09 -48.37
N LYS A 2 64.49 39.55 -49.57
CA LYS A 2 64.13 38.74 -50.76
C LYS A 2 62.99 37.72 -50.61
N ASP A 3 61.78 38.14 -51.03
CA ASP A 3 61.05 37.70 -52.24
C ASP A 3 61.20 36.23 -52.73
N ALA A 4 60.18 35.58 -53.33
CA ALA A 4 59.03 36.15 -54.06
C ALA A 4 57.76 35.25 -54.09
N PHE A 5 56.67 35.82 -54.63
CA PHE A 5 55.44 35.14 -55.11
C PHE A 5 55.75 34.20 -56.33
N SER A 6 54.85 33.37 -56.90
CA SER A 6 53.41 33.57 -57.17
C SER A 6 52.68 32.32 -57.75
N THR A 7 51.35 32.43 -57.89
CA THR A 7 50.42 31.70 -58.81
C THR A 7 50.21 30.16 -58.63
N ARG A 8 49.03 29.57 -58.88
CA ARG A 8 47.65 30.09 -59.16
C ARG A 8 46.58 29.02 -58.84
N HIS A 9 45.33 29.42 -58.58
CA HIS A 9 44.15 28.53 -58.65
C HIS A 9 43.77 28.20 -60.11
N THR A 10 43.15 27.03 -60.37
CA THR A 10 41.73 26.75 -60.76
C THR A 10 41.51 25.24 -61.03
N SER A 11 40.33 24.57 -60.96
CA SER A 11 38.99 24.84 -60.39
C SER A 11 38.08 23.55 -60.47
N VAL A 12 36.90 23.54 -59.81
CA VAL A 12 35.56 22.93 -60.17
C VAL A 12 35.51 21.70 -61.13
N LYS A 13 34.79 20.56 -60.92
CA LYS A 13 33.70 20.09 -60.02
C LYS A 13 33.72 18.52 -59.96
N PRO A 14 32.92 17.82 -59.13
CA PRO A 14 32.90 16.34 -59.06
C PRO A 14 31.81 15.70 -59.93
N LEU A 15 31.96 14.41 -60.26
CA LEU A 15 30.81 13.53 -60.57
C LEU A 15 31.10 12.06 -60.25
N ARG A 16 30.04 11.31 -59.93
CA ARG A 16 30.08 9.85 -59.73
C ARG A 16 30.15 9.13 -61.08
N GLN A 17 31.05 8.15 -61.21
CA GLN A 17 30.72 6.90 -61.89
C GLN A 17 31.66 5.78 -61.41
N ALA A 18 31.09 4.63 -61.08
CA ALA A 18 31.82 3.41 -60.81
C ALA A 18 31.76 2.51 -62.05
N ILE A 19 32.74 1.61 -62.22
CA ILE A 19 32.52 0.19 -62.56
C ILE A 19 33.86 -0.58 -62.58
N ARG A 20 33.80 -1.79 -62.02
CA ARG A 20 34.59 -3.02 -62.23
C ARG A 20 35.68 -2.99 -63.32
N ALA A 21 36.86 -3.61 -63.15
CA ALA A 21 37.45 -4.31 -61.99
C ALA A 21 38.93 -4.65 -62.26
N VAL A 22 39.68 -4.95 -61.18
CA VAL A 22 40.83 -5.88 -61.22
C VAL A 22 40.65 -6.90 -60.09
N ASN A 23 41.03 -8.15 -60.32
CA ASN A 23 40.68 -9.30 -59.48
C ASN A 23 41.83 -9.78 -58.57
N ARG A 24 41.45 -10.36 -57.42
CA ARG A 24 42.17 -11.43 -56.70
C ARG A 24 43.58 -11.14 -56.15
N ALA A 25 43.67 -10.18 -55.22
CA ALA A 25 44.50 -10.27 -54.00
C ALA A 25 43.88 -9.31 -52.96
N SER A 26 43.66 -9.64 -51.67
CA SER A 26 44.10 -10.80 -50.87
C SER A 26 43.01 -11.25 -49.89
N CYS A 27 42.63 -12.53 -49.88
CA CYS A 27 41.59 -13.08 -48.99
C CYS A 27 42.02 -13.24 -47.50
N GLY A 28 43.13 -12.62 -47.07
CA GLY A 28 43.65 -12.73 -45.70
C GLY A 28 43.26 -11.60 -44.75
N ALA A 29 42.76 -10.46 -45.25
CA ALA A 29 42.62 -9.23 -44.45
C ALA A 29 41.20 -8.97 -43.90
N LEU A 30 40.16 -9.62 -44.43
CA LEU A 30 38.76 -9.33 -44.07
C LEU A 30 38.20 -10.19 -42.92
N ALA A 31 38.94 -11.21 -42.47
CA ALA A 31 38.55 -12.05 -41.33
C ALA A 31 38.87 -11.39 -39.97
N CYS A 32 39.90 -10.55 -39.91
CA CYS A 32 40.38 -9.94 -38.65
C CYS A 32 39.74 -8.59 -38.30
N TYR A 33 38.81 -8.07 -39.13
CA TYR A 33 38.09 -6.81 -38.90
C TYR A 33 36.60 -6.99 -38.57
N LEU A 34 36.16 -8.24 -38.34
CA LEU A 34 34.83 -8.59 -37.81
C LEU A 34 34.90 -9.22 -36.40
N ALA A 35 36.07 -9.17 -35.76
CA ALA A 35 36.35 -9.79 -34.46
C ALA A 35 36.61 -8.75 -33.33
N THR A 36 36.18 -7.51 -33.52
CA THR A 36 36.33 -6.42 -32.55
C THR A 36 34.99 -5.73 -32.28
N LEU A 37 34.69 -5.52 -30.99
CA LEU A 37 33.49 -4.81 -30.48
C LEU A 37 32.13 -5.45 -30.81
N GLY A 38 32.08 -6.78 -30.90
CA GLY A 38 30.87 -7.55 -30.59
C GLY A 38 30.64 -7.64 -29.07
N VAL A 39 30.51 -6.50 -28.36
CA VAL A 39 30.09 -6.51 -26.96
C VAL A 39 28.59 -6.80 -26.94
N ALA A 40 28.26 -8.09 -26.88
CA ALA A 40 26.90 -8.56 -26.67
C ALA A 40 26.42 -8.08 -25.30
N HIS A 41 25.80 -6.91 -25.27
CA HIS A 41 24.89 -6.56 -24.18
C HIS A 41 23.85 -7.67 -24.14
N ALA A 42 23.63 -8.24 -22.95
CA ALA A 42 22.46 -9.07 -22.74
C ALA A 42 21.23 -8.26 -23.15
N ALA A 43 20.25 -8.90 -23.79
CA ALA A 43 18.98 -8.24 -24.02
C ALA A 43 18.42 -7.80 -22.65
N PRO A 44 17.93 -6.56 -22.50
CA PRO A 44 17.41 -6.10 -21.22
C PRO A 44 16.29 -7.05 -20.75
N TYR A 45 16.24 -7.31 -19.45
CA TYR A 45 15.23 -8.19 -18.87
C TYR A 45 13.82 -7.79 -19.30
N VAL A 46 13.03 -8.79 -19.65
CA VAL A 46 11.61 -8.63 -19.98
C VAL A 46 10.83 -9.44 -18.97
N GLU A 47 10.10 -8.74 -18.10
CA GLU A 47 9.19 -9.36 -17.13
C GLU A 47 8.16 -10.24 -17.88
N ALA A 48 8.02 -11.48 -17.41
CA ALA A 48 7.05 -12.46 -17.92
C ALA A 48 5.75 -12.47 -17.09
N GLY A 49 5.79 -11.90 -15.89
CA GLY A 49 4.67 -11.71 -14.99
C GLY A 49 3.56 -10.84 -15.60
N GLN A 50 2.33 -11.32 -15.45
CA GLN A 50 1.12 -10.69 -15.96
C GLN A 50 0.23 -10.27 -14.79
N ALA A 51 -0.34 -9.07 -14.86
CA ALA A 51 -1.30 -8.59 -13.88
C ALA A 51 -2.51 -9.53 -13.78
N GLY A 52 -2.95 -9.83 -12.56
CA GLY A 52 -4.04 -10.76 -12.25
C GLY A 52 -3.70 -12.26 -12.41
N ASN A 53 -2.48 -12.64 -12.82
CA ASN A 53 -2.10 -14.03 -13.11
C ASN A 53 -0.87 -14.46 -12.30
N ALA A 54 -1.06 -14.81 -11.03
CA ALA A 54 0.03 -15.22 -10.12
C ALA A 54 0.95 -16.32 -10.68
N ALA A 55 0.40 -17.31 -11.39
CA ALA A 55 1.19 -18.39 -11.98
C ALA A 55 2.26 -17.91 -12.97
N SER A 56 2.05 -16.77 -13.65
CA SER A 56 3.03 -16.19 -14.59
C SER A 56 4.26 -15.56 -13.92
N TRP A 57 4.17 -15.23 -12.62
CA TRP A 57 5.29 -14.62 -11.88
C TRP A 57 6.33 -15.63 -11.41
N ARG A 58 5.98 -16.93 -11.43
CA ARG A 58 6.83 -18.06 -11.01
C ARG A 58 7.91 -18.40 -12.06
N SER A 59 8.81 -17.44 -12.32
CA SER A 59 10.02 -17.57 -13.14
C SER A 59 11.01 -18.59 -12.55
N ALA A 60 12.06 -18.97 -13.29
CA ALA A 60 13.11 -19.85 -12.76
C ALA A 60 13.77 -19.25 -11.50
N GLU A 61 14.07 -17.96 -11.59
CA GLU A 61 14.51 -17.03 -10.54
C GLU A 61 13.57 -17.02 -9.30
N PHE A 62 12.25 -16.94 -9.48
CA PHE A 62 11.28 -17.08 -8.39
C PHE A 62 11.33 -18.47 -7.73
N ASN A 63 11.47 -19.53 -8.53
CA ASN A 63 11.48 -20.91 -8.03
C ASN A 63 12.85 -21.33 -7.46
N ALA A 64 13.87 -20.45 -7.49
CA ALA A 64 15.17 -20.70 -6.88
C ALA A 64 15.11 -20.70 -5.35
N ASP A 65 14.21 -19.89 -4.77
CA ASP A 65 13.85 -19.94 -3.35
C ASP A 65 12.42 -20.48 -3.20
N TRP A 66 12.28 -21.64 -2.53
CA TRP A 66 10.97 -22.22 -2.26
C TRP A 66 10.13 -21.33 -1.33
N GLY A 67 10.76 -20.47 -0.54
CA GLY A 67 10.10 -19.60 0.42
C GLY A 67 9.14 -18.60 -0.22
N LEU A 68 9.51 -18.01 -1.36
CA LEU A 68 8.66 -17.14 -2.17
C LEU A 68 7.33 -17.80 -2.55
N GLY A 69 7.38 -19.09 -2.92
CA GLY A 69 6.22 -19.90 -3.25
C GLY A 69 5.39 -20.32 -2.04
N ALA A 70 6.00 -20.47 -0.87
CA ALA A 70 5.33 -20.85 0.37
C ALA A 70 4.55 -19.67 1.01
N ILE A 71 5.10 -18.46 0.94
CA ILE A 71 4.45 -17.24 1.46
C ILE A 71 3.43 -16.63 0.46
N ASN A 72 3.23 -17.25 -0.70
CA ASN A 72 2.36 -16.79 -1.79
C ASN A 72 2.74 -15.38 -2.33
N ALA A 73 4.03 -15.08 -2.46
CA ALA A 73 4.49 -13.78 -2.94
C ALA A 73 4.05 -13.46 -4.39
N ASP A 74 3.89 -14.49 -5.22
CA ASP A 74 3.37 -14.41 -6.58
C ASP A 74 1.96 -13.80 -6.68
N GLN A 75 1.14 -13.93 -5.63
CA GLN A 75 -0.18 -13.29 -5.58
C GLN A 75 -0.06 -11.77 -5.40
N ALA A 76 0.89 -11.30 -4.58
CA ALA A 76 1.14 -9.88 -4.38
C ALA A 76 1.74 -9.21 -5.62
N TYR A 77 2.65 -9.91 -6.31
CA TYR A 77 3.23 -9.44 -7.57
C TYR A 77 2.15 -9.33 -8.67
N ALA A 78 1.21 -10.30 -8.73
CA ALA A 78 0.10 -10.26 -9.67
C ALA A 78 -0.88 -9.10 -9.46
N VAL A 79 -1.02 -8.56 -8.24
CA VAL A 79 -1.78 -7.33 -7.98
C VAL A 79 -0.90 -6.06 -7.96
N GLY A 80 0.39 -6.18 -8.30
CA GLY A 80 1.27 -5.06 -8.64
C GLY A 80 2.24 -4.59 -7.54
N TYR A 81 2.25 -5.20 -6.35
CA TYR A 81 3.10 -4.77 -5.23
C TYR A 81 4.40 -5.59 -5.18
N SER A 82 5.52 -4.92 -4.89
CA SER A 82 6.89 -5.46 -5.01
C SER A 82 7.89 -4.85 -4.02
N GLY A 83 7.40 -4.09 -3.03
CA GLY A 83 8.18 -3.32 -2.07
C GLY A 83 8.66 -1.97 -2.62
N LYS A 84 8.09 -1.52 -3.75
CA LYS A 84 8.53 -0.34 -4.47
C LYS A 84 8.42 0.93 -3.61
N ASP A 85 9.39 1.82 -3.76
CA ASP A 85 9.50 3.10 -3.05
C ASP A 85 9.60 2.96 -1.50
N ILE A 86 9.77 1.74 -0.97
CA ILE A 86 10.02 1.47 0.45
C ILE A 86 11.51 1.30 0.72
N LYS A 87 11.95 1.91 1.83
CA LYS A 87 13.28 1.70 2.43
C LYS A 87 13.21 0.59 3.47
N LEU A 88 13.91 -0.51 3.19
CA LEU A 88 14.04 -1.68 4.04
C LEU A 88 15.44 -1.65 4.68
N GLY A 89 15.49 -1.55 6.01
CA GLY A 89 16.73 -1.59 6.77
C GLY A 89 17.25 -3.02 6.94
N ILE A 90 18.53 -3.24 6.68
CA ILE A 90 19.25 -4.45 7.08
C ILE A 90 20.29 -4.03 8.11
N PHE A 91 20.18 -4.54 9.35
CA PHE A 91 21.15 -4.33 10.40
C PHE A 91 21.83 -5.67 10.73
N ASP A 92 23.03 -5.84 10.21
CA ASP A 92 23.75 -7.11 10.07
C ASP A 92 25.21 -6.78 9.68
N GLN A 93 25.98 -7.76 9.25
CA GLN A 93 27.14 -7.55 8.38
C GLN A 93 26.73 -6.78 7.10
N PRO A 94 27.65 -6.09 6.42
CA PRO A 94 27.26 -5.18 5.34
C PRO A 94 26.72 -5.93 4.12
N VAL A 95 25.63 -5.41 3.54
CA VAL A 95 25.11 -5.86 2.24
C VAL A 95 26.08 -5.36 1.16
N TYR A 96 26.74 -6.26 0.45
CA TYR A 96 27.75 -5.90 -0.53
C TYR A 96 27.12 -5.38 -1.83
N ALA A 97 26.92 -4.05 -1.89
CA ALA A 97 26.30 -3.36 -3.03
C ALA A 97 26.87 -3.73 -4.42
N PRO A 98 28.18 -4.03 -4.62
CA PRO A 98 28.71 -4.47 -5.92
C PRO A 98 28.40 -5.92 -6.31
N HIS A 99 27.53 -6.65 -5.58
CA HIS A 99 27.04 -7.96 -6.00
C HIS A 99 26.04 -7.80 -7.17
N PRO A 100 26.10 -8.61 -8.25
CA PRO A 100 25.22 -8.44 -9.41
C PRO A 100 23.71 -8.45 -9.09
N GLU A 101 23.32 -9.27 -8.10
CA GLU A 101 22.01 -9.30 -7.43
C GLU A 101 21.46 -7.91 -7.01
N PHE A 102 22.31 -6.89 -6.92
CA PHE A 102 21.96 -5.53 -6.50
C PHE A 102 22.33 -4.44 -7.52
N ASP A 103 22.62 -4.77 -8.78
CA ASP A 103 23.12 -3.83 -9.81
C ASP A 103 22.09 -2.75 -10.26
N SER A 104 20.91 -2.73 -9.63
CA SER A 104 19.91 -1.68 -9.87
C SER A 104 20.36 -0.32 -9.29
N PRO A 105 20.09 0.83 -9.95
CA PRO A 105 20.51 2.14 -9.45
C PRO A 105 19.96 2.46 -8.05
N ASN A 106 20.86 2.74 -7.11
CA ASN A 106 20.57 3.02 -5.69
C ASN A 106 19.92 1.85 -4.91
N LYS A 107 20.08 0.60 -5.38
CA LYS A 107 19.47 -0.60 -4.78
C LYS A 107 19.88 -0.86 -3.34
N VAL A 108 21.17 -0.75 -3.06
CA VAL A 108 21.77 -0.85 -1.71
C VAL A 108 22.44 0.47 -1.38
N ILE A 109 22.11 1.03 -0.23
CA ILE A 109 22.79 2.18 0.37
C ILE A 109 23.42 1.72 1.68
N ASN A 110 24.74 1.56 1.70
CA ASN A 110 25.48 1.31 2.93
C ASN A 110 25.63 2.64 3.71
N LEU A 111 25.15 2.66 4.96
CA LEU A 111 25.27 3.79 5.86
C LEU A 111 26.65 3.81 6.50
N VAL A 112 27.24 5.01 6.57
CA VAL A 112 28.52 5.23 7.24
C VAL A 112 28.30 5.47 8.72
N THR A 113 28.82 4.58 9.58
CA THR A 113 28.80 4.74 11.03
C THR A 113 30.23 4.80 11.57
N SER A 114 30.44 5.53 12.68
CA SER A 114 31.76 5.61 13.33
C SER A 114 31.64 6.13 14.76
N GLY A 115 32.54 5.70 15.63
CA GLY A 115 32.57 6.10 17.03
C GLY A 115 33.75 5.48 17.77
N ILE A 116 33.59 5.37 19.09
CA ILE A 116 34.54 4.69 19.99
C ILE A 116 33.78 3.52 20.62
N ARG A 117 34.40 2.34 20.67
CA ARG A 117 33.84 1.14 21.30
C ARG A 117 33.71 1.28 22.81
N GLU A 118 32.65 0.72 23.37
CA GLU A 118 32.40 0.67 24.81
C GLU A 118 32.65 -0.74 25.39
N TYR A 119 32.78 -1.78 24.54
CA TYR A 119 33.04 -3.17 24.95
C TYR A 119 34.42 -3.68 24.51
N THR A 120 34.97 -4.64 25.27
CA THR A 120 36.19 -5.40 24.94
C THR A 120 35.83 -6.85 24.77
N ASP A 121 35.98 -7.37 23.55
CA ASP A 121 35.51 -8.70 23.22
C ASP A 121 36.54 -9.79 23.56
N PRO A 122 36.11 -10.96 24.10
CA PRO A 122 37.02 -12.06 24.44
C PRO A 122 37.38 -12.97 23.25
N TYR A 123 36.66 -12.88 22.13
CA TYR A 123 36.74 -13.77 20.96
C TYR A 123 37.37 -13.10 19.74
N ILE A 124 37.16 -11.79 19.54
CA ILE A 124 37.74 -10.99 18.45
C ILE A 124 38.71 -9.91 18.95
N PRO A 125 39.67 -9.43 18.13
CA PRO A 125 40.70 -8.48 18.56
C PRO A 125 40.21 -7.02 18.60
N VAL A 126 39.13 -6.72 19.33
CA VAL A 126 38.61 -5.34 19.54
C VAL A 126 38.46 -5.00 21.02
N LYS A 127 38.65 -3.73 21.38
CA LYS A 127 38.71 -3.26 22.77
C LYS A 127 37.88 -2.00 23.01
N ALA A 128 37.45 -1.82 24.25
CA ALA A 128 36.82 -0.59 24.70
C ALA A 128 37.82 0.55 24.59
N GLY A 129 37.41 1.66 23.98
CA GLY A 129 38.30 2.76 23.61
C GLY A 129 38.91 2.68 22.20
N ASP A 130 38.79 1.54 21.49
CA ASP A 130 39.17 1.49 20.07
C ASP A 130 38.18 2.30 19.22
N ALA A 131 38.69 3.02 18.22
CA ALA A 131 37.85 3.68 17.24
C ALA A 131 37.28 2.66 16.24
N PHE A 132 35.98 2.77 15.94
CA PHE A 132 35.34 2.00 14.87
C PHE A 132 34.88 2.92 13.74
N ARG A 133 34.86 2.36 12.53
CA ARG A 133 34.23 2.95 11.34
C ARG A 133 33.74 1.81 10.47
N TYR A 134 32.50 1.93 9.98
CA TYR A 134 31.92 1.07 8.97
C TYR A 134 31.37 1.92 7.84
N ASP A 135 31.56 1.47 6.59
CA ASP A 135 31.13 2.18 5.39
C ASP A 135 30.71 1.24 4.23
N GLY A 136 30.34 0.00 4.56
CA GLY A 136 29.87 -1.02 3.61
C GLY A 136 30.95 -1.93 3.03
N ALA A 137 32.23 -1.67 3.33
CA ALA A 137 33.31 -2.60 3.01
C ALA A 137 33.15 -3.91 3.82
N PRO A 138 33.18 -5.10 3.19
CA PRO A 138 33.09 -6.38 3.89
C PRO A 138 34.13 -6.54 5.01
N SER A 139 33.63 -6.74 6.22
CA SER A 139 34.39 -7.09 7.42
C SER A 139 34.80 -8.58 7.42
N LEU A 140 35.60 -9.00 8.40
CA LEU A 140 35.92 -10.42 8.62
C LEU A 140 35.03 -11.02 9.71
N ASP A 141 34.60 -12.27 9.51
CA ASP A 141 33.99 -13.09 10.55
C ASP A 141 35.04 -13.60 11.56
N SER A 142 34.56 -14.13 12.68
CA SER A 142 35.39 -14.75 13.73
C SER A 142 36.15 -16.00 13.27
N GLY A 143 35.78 -16.57 12.11
CA GLY A 143 36.50 -17.64 11.42
C GLY A 143 37.59 -17.15 10.46
N GLY A 144 37.79 -15.84 10.32
CA GLY A 144 38.78 -15.23 9.42
C GLY A 144 38.41 -15.24 7.94
N LYS A 145 37.13 -15.36 7.60
CA LYS A 145 36.60 -15.23 6.23
C LYS A 145 35.93 -13.88 6.04
N LEU A 146 35.65 -13.49 4.80
CA LEU A 146 34.78 -12.33 4.55
C LEU A 146 33.37 -12.58 5.09
N GLY A 147 32.87 -11.63 5.88
CA GLY A 147 31.50 -11.59 6.35
C GLY A 147 30.53 -11.62 5.17
N ASN A 148 29.71 -12.67 5.11
CA ASN A 148 28.77 -12.92 4.01
C ASN A 148 27.33 -13.15 4.50
N HIS A 149 27.05 -12.80 5.75
CA HIS A 149 25.74 -12.99 6.37
C HIS A 149 24.72 -11.99 5.81
N GLY A 150 24.87 -10.70 6.13
CA GLY A 150 23.96 -9.65 5.68
C GLY A 150 23.80 -9.51 4.17
N THR A 151 24.81 -9.87 3.35
CA THR A 151 24.65 -9.97 1.89
C THR A 151 23.57 -10.99 1.49
N HIS A 152 23.54 -12.16 2.13
CA HIS A 152 22.52 -13.21 1.92
C HIS A 152 21.15 -12.78 2.46
N VAL A 153 21.12 -12.15 3.64
CA VAL A 153 19.91 -11.58 4.25
C VAL A 153 19.29 -10.51 3.35
N GLY A 154 20.11 -9.62 2.78
CA GLY A 154 19.69 -8.57 1.84
C GLY A 154 19.16 -9.14 0.52
N GLY A 155 19.77 -10.21 0.00
CA GLY A 155 19.27 -10.92 -1.19
C GLY A 155 17.88 -11.52 -0.98
N ILE A 156 17.64 -12.19 0.16
CA ILE A 156 16.29 -12.71 0.51
C ILE A 156 15.29 -11.57 0.68
N ALA A 157 15.67 -10.52 1.40
CA ALA A 157 14.78 -9.39 1.69
C ALA A 157 14.37 -8.66 0.40
N GLY A 158 15.31 -8.44 -0.52
CA GLY A 158 15.08 -7.65 -1.72
C GLY A 158 16.24 -7.64 -2.71
N GLY A 159 16.80 -8.79 -3.09
CA GLY A 159 17.57 -8.94 -4.33
C GLY A 159 16.77 -8.48 -5.56
N ASN A 160 17.45 -8.06 -6.63
CA ASN A 160 16.84 -7.65 -7.89
C ASN A 160 15.90 -8.73 -8.47
N ARG A 161 14.96 -8.33 -9.32
CA ARG A 161 14.29 -9.25 -10.26
C ARG A 161 14.66 -8.83 -11.68
N ASP A 162 15.64 -9.53 -12.25
CA ASP A 162 16.30 -9.21 -13.53
C ASP A 162 16.57 -10.43 -14.42
N GLY A 163 16.02 -11.59 -14.06
CA GLY A 163 16.22 -12.87 -14.74
C GLY A 163 17.50 -13.59 -14.32
N GLY A 164 18.14 -13.11 -13.25
CA GLY A 164 19.29 -13.71 -12.60
C GLY A 164 18.99 -15.01 -11.82
N PRO A 165 19.91 -15.43 -10.93
CA PRO A 165 19.81 -16.73 -10.25
C PRO A 165 18.72 -16.82 -9.18
N MET A 166 18.31 -15.70 -8.58
CA MET A 166 17.19 -15.58 -7.65
C MET A 166 16.68 -14.13 -7.62
N HIS A 167 15.63 -13.85 -6.82
CA HIS A 167 15.22 -12.49 -6.48
C HIS A 167 14.70 -12.44 -5.04
N GLY A 168 14.70 -11.27 -4.41
CA GLY A 168 14.15 -11.11 -3.05
C GLY A 168 12.62 -11.00 -3.00
N VAL A 169 12.04 -11.02 -1.80
CA VAL A 169 10.59 -10.82 -1.58
C VAL A 169 10.16 -9.39 -1.96
N ALA A 170 10.97 -8.39 -1.62
CA ALA A 170 10.75 -6.99 -1.96
C ALA A 170 11.74 -6.53 -3.04
N TYR A 171 11.68 -7.15 -4.23
CA TYR A 171 12.67 -6.93 -5.28
C TYR A 171 12.73 -5.49 -5.83
N ASN A 172 11.71 -4.65 -5.60
CA ASN A 172 11.72 -3.21 -5.92
C ASN A 172 11.97 -2.29 -4.71
N ALA A 173 12.21 -2.83 -3.50
CA ALA A 173 12.61 -2.03 -2.34
C ALA A 173 14.07 -1.55 -2.44
N GLN A 174 14.34 -0.41 -1.80
CA GLN A 174 15.69 0.07 -1.53
C GLN A 174 16.18 -0.53 -0.21
N ILE A 175 17.30 -1.24 -0.26
CA ILE A 175 18.00 -1.76 0.92
C ILE A 175 18.84 -0.63 1.52
N ILE A 176 18.63 -0.34 2.79
CA ILE A 176 19.50 0.52 3.59
C ILE A 176 20.28 -0.40 4.55
N SER A 177 21.58 -0.56 4.34
CA SER A 177 22.42 -1.44 5.16
C SER A 177 23.20 -0.63 6.18
N ALA A 178 23.14 -0.99 7.45
CA ALA A 178 24.11 -0.57 8.45
C ALA A 178 24.87 -1.80 8.95
N ASP A 179 26.17 -1.65 9.15
CA ASP A 179 27.02 -2.67 9.76
C ASP A 179 26.80 -2.66 11.28
N ASN A 180 26.42 -3.80 11.86
CA ASN A 180 26.29 -3.98 13.31
C ASN A 180 27.64 -4.27 14.00
N GLY A 181 28.68 -4.59 13.23
CA GLY A 181 30.02 -4.88 13.72
C GLY A 181 30.19 -6.24 14.39
N ASP A 182 29.22 -7.14 14.25
CA ASP A 182 29.20 -8.53 14.74
C ASP A 182 29.90 -9.50 13.76
N PRO A 183 30.91 -10.24 14.24
CA PRO A 183 31.57 -11.32 13.51
C PRO A 183 31.34 -12.72 14.11
N GLY A 184 30.59 -12.89 15.20
CA GLY A 184 30.45 -14.17 15.91
C GLY A 184 29.70 -14.05 17.24
N PRO A 185 29.12 -15.17 17.72
CA PRO A 185 28.08 -15.18 18.74
C PRO A 185 28.51 -14.60 20.08
N GLU A 186 27.64 -13.79 20.67
CA GLU A 186 27.82 -13.18 21.98
C GLU A 186 27.68 -14.18 23.16
N ASP A 187 27.30 -15.45 22.90
CA ASP A 187 27.21 -16.55 23.86
C ASP A 187 26.43 -16.21 25.17
N GLY A 188 25.41 -15.35 25.07
CA GLY A 188 24.61 -14.90 26.22
C GLY A 188 25.16 -13.66 26.95
N ILE A 189 26.24 -13.04 26.45
CA ILE A 189 26.88 -11.88 27.06
C ILE A 189 26.18 -10.59 26.61
N VAL A 190 25.36 -10.01 27.50
CA VAL A 190 24.59 -8.77 27.23
C VAL A 190 25.47 -7.57 26.82
N LEU A 191 26.74 -7.53 27.22
CA LEU A 191 27.68 -6.48 26.81
C LEU A 191 28.39 -6.75 25.47
N GLY A 192 28.26 -7.95 24.89
CA GLY A 192 28.81 -8.30 23.56
C GLY A 192 28.31 -7.37 22.47
N ASN A 193 27.02 -7.03 22.54
CA ASN A 193 26.40 -6.00 21.75
C ASN A 193 26.94 -4.60 22.10
N ASP A 194 28.09 -4.22 21.54
CA ASP A 194 28.76 -2.93 21.80
C ASP A 194 27.80 -1.75 21.58
N GLY A 195 27.36 -1.15 22.69
CA GLY A 195 26.29 -0.18 22.65
C GLY A 195 26.58 1.06 21.82
N ALA A 196 27.85 1.44 21.62
CA ALA A 196 28.19 2.58 20.76
C ALA A 196 28.15 2.23 19.26
N VAL A 197 28.57 1.02 18.88
CA VAL A 197 28.42 0.52 17.50
C VAL A 197 26.94 0.39 17.15
N TYR A 198 26.20 -0.36 17.98
CA TYR A 198 24.80 -0.66 17.70
C TYR A 198 23.91 0.60 17.75
N GLN A 199 24.12 1.53 18.69
CA GLN A 199 23.35 2.78 18.73
C GLN A 199 23.63 3.67 17.52
N ALA A 200 24.86 3.68 16.98
CA ALA A 200 25.18 4.41 15.76
C ALA A 200 24.43 3.84 14.53
N GLY A 201 24.35 2.51 14.41
CA GLY A 201 23.58 1.85 13.36
C GLY A 201 22.07 2.09 13.46
N TRP A 202 21.47 1.91 14.65
CA TRP A 202 20.06 2.22 14.90
C TRP A 202 19.71 3.66 14.52
N ASN A 203 20.48 4.63 15.02
CA ASN A 203 20.26 6.05 14.72
C ASN A 203 20.40 6.34 13.22
N ALA A 204 21.36 5.74 12.53
CA ALA A 204 21.55 5.94 11.10
C ALA A 204 20.39 5.34 10.27
N LEU A 205 19.92 4.14 10.62
CA LEU A 205 18.80 3.47 9.96
C LEU A 205 17.49 4.24 10.13
N VAL A 206 17.15 4.66 11.35
CA VAL A 206 15.93 5.47 11.61
C VAL A 206 16.00 6.81 10.87
N ASN A 207 17.14 7.52 10.93
CA ASN A 207 17.31 8.80 10.23
C ASN A 207 17.32 8.66 8.69
N SER A 208 17.60 7.48 8.14
CA SER A 208 17.50 7.23 6.69
C SER A 208 16.06 7.25 6.16
N GLY A 209 15.07 7.12 7.04
CA GLY A 209 13.65 6.92 6.69
C GLY A 209 13.27 5.48 6.37
N ALA A 210 14.06 4.50 6.83
CA ALA A 210 13.67 3.09 6.81
C ALA A 210 12.37 2.90 7.61
N ARG A 211 11.37 2.22 7.04
CA ARG A 211 10.08 1.95 7.71
C ARG A 211 10.05 0.61 8.44
N VAL A 212 10.94 -0.29 8.06
CA VAL A 212 11.13 -1.63 8.63
C VAL A 212 12.64 -1.91 8.72
N ILE A 213 13.09 -2.56 9.78
CA ILE A 213 14.49 -2.97 9.99
C ILE A 213 14.54 -4.46 10.32
N ASN A 214 15.30 -5.22 9.53
CA ASN A 214 15.64 -6.61 9.80
C ASN A 214 16.90 -6.72 10.66
N ASN A 215 16.84 -7.56 11.69
CA ASN A 215 17.96 -7.91 12.56
C ASN A 215 18.07 -9.44 12.60
N SER A 216 19.26 -9.96 12.30
CA SER A 216 19.56 -11.39 12.28
C SER A 216 20.71 -11.77 13.22
N TRP A 217 20.84 -10.99 14.30
CA TRP A 217 21.78 -11.08 15.43
C TRP A 217 20.97 -11.07 16.75
N GLY A 218 21.61 -11.25 17.91
CA GLY A 218 20.91 -11.34 19.19
C GLY A 218 21.81 -11.12 20.40
N ILE A 219 21.52 -11.81 21.51
CA ILE A 219 22.43 -12.00 22.66
C ILE A 219 22.92 -13.45 22.67
N GLY A 220 22.16 -14.36 22.06
CA GLY A 220 22.37 -15.80 22.14
C GLY A 220 22.03 -16.36 23.52
N ILE A 221 22.20 -17.67 23.67
CA ILE A 221 22.00 -18.39 24.92
C ILE A 221 23.22 -19.27 25.25
N THR A 222 23.51 -19.48 26.53
CA THR A 222 24.68 -20.29 26.97
C THR A 222 24.42 -21.78 26.81
N ASP A 223 24.49 -22.27 25.57
CA ASP A 223 23.96 -23.58 25.23
C ASP A 223 24.81 -24.76 25.72
N ARG A 224 24.13 -25.83 26.13
CA ARG A 224 24.77 -27.03 26.71
C ARG A 224 24.64 -28.24 25.78
N PHE A 225 24.88 -28.03 24.48
CA PHE A 225 24.82 -29.07 23.44
C PHE A 225 25.56 -30.37 23.83
N SER A 226 26.76 -30.25 24.40
CA SER A 226 27.60 -31.39 24.85
C SER A 226 27.01 -32.19 26.03
N LYS A 227 25.93 -31.71 26.65
CA LYS A 227 25.21 -32.36 27.75
C LYS A 227 23.79 -32.80 27.37
N GLY A 228 23.40 -32.67 26.10
CA GLY A 228 22.08 -33.04 25.59
C GLY A 228 21.22 -31.89 25.07
N GLY A 229 21.70 -30.63 25.09
CA GLY A 229 20.94 -29.43 24.69
C GLY A 229 20.52 -29.32 23.21
N ARG A 230 20.39 -30.43 22.47
CA ARG A 230 19.71 -30.51 21.17
C ARG A 230 18.49 -31.45 21.19
N ASP A 231 18.33 -32.25 22.24
CA ASP A 231 17.20 -33.15 22.45
C ASP A 231 16.05 -32.37 23.10
N PRO A 232 14.86 -32.23 22.47
CA PRO A 232 13.69 -31.53 23.03
C PRO A 232 13.20 -32.01 24.40
N ALA A 233 13.70 -33.13 24.92
CA ALA A 233 13.47 -33.58 26.30
C ALA A 233 14.40 -32.92 27.35
N PHE A 234 15.43 -32.18 26.91
CA PHE A 234 16.37 -31.46 27.77
C PHE A 234 15.77 -30.12 28.21
N PRO A 235 16.06 -29.61 29.44
CA PRO A 235 15.59 -28.29 29.87
C PRO A 235 15.96 -27.19 28.87
N HIS A 236 14.94 -26.56 28.30
CA HIS A 236 15.08 -25.46 27.33
C HIS A 236 15.24 -24.11 28.04
N PHE A 237 15.86 -23.16 27.35
CA PHE A 237 15.91 -21.76 27.76
C PHE A 237 14.50 -21.19 27.92
N THR A 238 14.20 -20.65 29.10
CA THR A 238 12.87 -20.25 29.53
C THR A 238 12.65 -18.73 29.46
N VAL A 239 11.41 -18.28 29.68
CA VAL A 239 11.13 -16.84 29.86
C VAL A 239 11.80 -16.29 31.14
N GLN A 240 12.07 -17.14 32.14
CA GLN A 240 12.81 -16.77 33.34
C GLN A 240 14.31 -16.56 33.05
N ASP A 241 14.90 -17.33 32.13
CA ASP A 241 16.29 -17.11 31.70
C ASP A 241 16.41 -15.85 30.83
N ALA A 242 15.43 -15.59 29.95
CA ALA A 242 15.31 -14.33 29.23
C ALA A 242 15.14 -13.13 30.18
N GLN A 243 14.32 -13.26 31.24
CA GLN A 243 14.19 -12.23 32.27
C GLN A 243 15.54 -11.91 32.96
N VAL A 244 16.42 -12.90 33.17
CA VAL A 244 17.77 -12.68 33.73
C VAL A 244 18.70 -11.94 32.76
N GLN A 245 18.55 -12.12 31.45
CA GLN A 245 19.22 -11.26 30.45
C GLN A 245 18.63 -9.84 30.46
N PHE A 246 17.30 -9.71 30.48
CA PHE A 246 16.64 -8.40 30.53
C PHE A 246 16.97 -7.61 31.81
N ASP A 247 17.14 -8.27 32.95
CA ASP A 247 17.55 -7.61 34.18
C ASP A 247 18.98 -7.05 34.14
N GLN A 248 19.85 -7.55 33.24
CA GLN A 248 21.14 -6.93 32.95
C GLN A 248 20.97 -5.75 31.98
N ILE A 249 20.18 -5.91 30.91
CA ILE A 249 19.83 -4.82 29.96
C ILE A 249 19.26 -3.61 30.71
N ARG A 250 18.31 -3.85 31.61
CA ARG A 250 17.62 -2.85 32.44
C ARG A 250 18.55 -2.04 33.34
N GLN A 251 19.73 -2.56 33.69
CA GLN A 251 20.76 -1.84 34.46
C GLN A 251 21.61 -0.89 33.60
N ILE A 252 21.64 -1.09 32.27
CA ILE A 252 22.46 -0.30 31.34
C ILE A 252 21.64 0.58 30.38
N LEU A 253 20.31 0.47 30.32
CA LEU A 253 19.44 1.39 29.57
C LEU A 253 19.73 2.86 29.94
N GLY A 254 19.66 3.75 28.95
CA GLY A 254 20.06 5.16 29.07
C GLY A 254 21.58 5.41 29.22
N THR A 255 22.42 4.38 29.28
CA THR A 255 23.90 4.50 29.24
C THR A 255 24.46 4.12 27.86
N ARG A 256 25.73 4.45 27.58
CA ARG A 256 26.37 4.09 26.30
C ARG A 256 26.50 2.57 26.09
N PRO A 257 26.95 1.75 27.07
CA PRO A 257 26.90 0.28 26.93
C PRO A 257 25.49 -0.27 26.62
N GLY A 258 24.43 0.35 27.14
CA GLY A 258 23.05 -0.03 26.82
C GLY A 258 22.54 0.44 25.45
N GLY A 259 23.37 1.12 24.65
CA GLY A 259 22.98 1.75 23.40
C GLY A 259 22.39 0.79 22.35
N ALA A 260 22.77 -0.50 22.37
CA ALA A 260 22.20 -1.52 21.48
C ALA A 260 20.71 -1.75 21.75
N TYR A 261 20.36 -1.89 23.02
CA TYR A 261 18.99 -2.12 23.49
C TYR A 261 18.17 -0.83 23.45
N GLN A 262 18.76 0.28 23.88
CA GLN A 262 18.12 1.60 23.84
C GLN A 262 17.78 2.03 22.41
N GLY A 263 18.70 1.83 21.45
CA GLY A 263 18.47 2.14 20.04
C GLY A 263 17.36 1.29 19.42
N ALA A 264 17.26 0.00 19.77
CA ALA A 264 16.19 -0.88 19.31
C ALA A 264 14.81 -0.45 19.84
N ILE A 265 14.74 -0.12 21.14
CA ILE A 265 13.53 0.39 21.81
C ILE A 265 13.09 1.71 21.15
N ASP A 266 14.01 2.66 20.96
CA ASP A 266 13.66 3.99 20.44
C ASP A 266 13.33 3.95 18.94
N ALA A 267 13.93 3.03 18.16
CA ALA A 267 13.52 2.75 16.79
C ALA A 267 12.06 2.26 16.73
N ALA A 268 11.70 1.26 17.54
CA ALA A 268 10.34 0.72 17.57
C ALA A 268 9.32 1.75 18.12
N ARG A 269 9.69 2.57 19.12
CA ARG A 269 8.88 3.71 19.60
C ARG A 269 8.66 4.80 18.54
N SER A 270 9.58 4.97 17.57
CA SER A 270 9.39 5.94 16.48
C SER A 270 8.35 5.51 15.43
N GLY A 271 7.90 4.24 15.48
CA GLY A 271 6.97 3.63 14.53
C GLY A 271 7.64 2.89 13.36
N VAL A 272 8.94 2.61 13.47
CA VAL A 272 9.68 1.73 12.55
C VAL A 272 9.49 0.29 13.01
N VAL A 273 9.08 -0.61 12.11
CA VAL A 273 8.87 -2.02 12.49
C VAL A 273 10.21 -2.72 12.62
N THR A 274 10.48 -3.27 13.79
CA THR A 274 11.74 -3.92 14.15
C THR A 274 11.55 -5.43 14.19
N ILE A 275 12.25 -6.14 13.31
CA ILE A 275 12.14 -7.58 13.11
C ILE A 275 13.40 -8.26 13.64
N PHE A 276 13.25 -9.32 14.43
CA PHE A 276 14.35 -10.13 14.95
C PHE A 276 14.19 -11.62 14.64
N ALA A 277 15.27 -12.26 14.22
CA ALA A 277 15.41 -13.70 14.18
C ALA A 277 15.24 -14.32 15.60
N ALA A 278 14.51 -15.44 15.73
CA ALA A 278 14.16 -16.01 17.04
C ALA A 278 15.32 -16.69 17.81
N GLY A 279 16.46 -16.95 17.17
CA GLY A 279 17.54 -17.82 17.69
C GLY A 279 17.76 -19.08 16.85
N ASN A 280 18.89 -19.78 17.03
CA ASN A 280 19.29 -20.94 16.21
C ASN A 280 19.72 -22.13 17.10
N ASP A 281 19.05 -22.26 18.23
CA ASP A 281 19.60 -22.89 19.43
C ASP A 281 19.07 -24.31 19.66
N TYR A 282 18.38 -24.89 18.67
CA TYR A 282 17.75 -26.22 18.76
C TYR A 282 16.78 -26.34 19.97
N ASN A 283 16.48 -27.57 20.42
CA ASN A 283 15.78 -27.89 21.68
C ASN A 283 14.38 -27.26 21.88
N LEU A 284 13.81 -26.60 20.86
CA LEU A 284 12.64 -25.72 21.02
C LEU A 284 12.87 -24.66 22.11
N ASN A 285 14.10 -24.13 22.20
CA ASN A 285 14.47 -23.03 23.07
C ASN A 285 13.60 -21.79 22.80
N ASN A 286 13.30 -21.01 23.84
CA ASN A 286 12.62 -19.71 23.69
C ASN A 286 13.60 -18.65 23.14
N PRO A 287 13.10 -17.53 22.57
CA PRO A 287 13.96 -16.45 22.09
C PRO A 287 14.72 -15.75 23.24
N ASP A 288 15.91 -15.24 22.93
CA ASP A 288 16.68 -14.42 23.89
C ASP A 288 16.00 -13.07 24.19
N ALA A 289 16.51 -12.34 25.18
CA ALA A 289 15.89 -11.08 25.63
C ALA A 289 16.00 -9.91 24.64
N MET A 290 16.81 -10.02 23.57
CA MET A 290 16.76 -9.08 22.46
C MET A 290 15.66 -9.50 21.49
N ALA A 291 15.66 -10.74 21.00
CA ALA A 291 14.65 -11.23 20.06
C ALA A 291 13.21 -11.12 20.61
N GLY A 292 13.05 -11.27 21.93
CA GLY A 292 11.82 -11.08 22.69
C GLY A 292 11.66 -9.73 23.42
N LEU A 293 12.43 -8.68 23.09
CA LEU A 293 12.45 -7.42 23.85
C LEU A 293 11.06 -6.76 24.02
N GLY A 294 10.16 -6.92 23.04
CA GLY A 294 8.76 -6.46 23.12
C GLY A 294 7.92 -7.10 24.24
N TYR A 295 8.33 -8.22 24.81
CA TYR A 295 7.70 -8.80 26.01
C TYR A 295 8.06 -8.01 27.28
N PHE A 296 9.31 -7.54 27.37
CA PHE A 296 9.85 -6.85 28.54
C PHE A 296 9.67 -5.32 28.48
N VAL A 297 9.37 -4.79 27.29
CA VAL A 297 9.08 -3.38 27.02
C VAL A 297 7.76 -3.30 26.23
N PRO A 298 6.60 -3.53 26.89
CA PRO A 298 5.34 -3.83 26.19
C PRO A 298 4.91 -2.80 25.15
N GLU A 299 5.22 -1.51 25.37
CA GLU A 299 4.81 -0.44 24.47
C GLU A 299 5.48 -0.48 23.08
N ILE A 300 6.53 -1.30 22.89
CA ILE A 300 7.14 -1.51 21.57
C ILE A 300 6.60 -2.73 20.82
N ALA A 301 5.88 -3.64 21.49
CA ALA A 301 5.37 -4.88 20.90
C ALA A 301 4.51 -4.67 19.62
N PRO A 302 3.70 -3.61 19.47
CA PRO A 302 2.99 -3.35 18.21
C PRO A 302 3.91 -3.15 17.00
N ASN A 303 5.12 -2.60 17.20
CA ASN A 303 6.13 -2.42 16.15
C ASN A 303 7.25 -3.47 16.20
N TRP A 304 7.10 -4.56 16.96
CA TRP A 304 8.11 -5.62 17.10
C TRP A 304 7.63 -6.93 16.50
N LEU A 305 8.53 -7.69 15.85
CA LEU A 305 8.23 -9.02 15.33
C LEU A 305 9.39 -9.99 15.60
N THR A 306 9.12 -11.09 16.31
CA THR A 306 10.05 -12.23 16.40
C THR A 306 9.78 -13.21 15.25
N VAL A 307 10.83 -13.84 14.68
CA VAL A 307 10.69 -14.71 13.50
C VAL A 307 11.31 -16.09 13.69
N ALA A 308 10.45 -17.11 13.71
CA ALA A 308 10.81 -18.52 13.76
C ALA A 308 11.05 -19.11 12.36
N ALA A 309 11.96 -20.09 12.23
CA ALA A 309 12.38 -20.64 10.95
C ALA A 309 11.62 -21.92 10.57
N LEU A 310 11.06 -21.96 9.36
CA LEU A 310 10.39 -23.11 8.78
C LEU A 310 11.25 -23.86 7.77
N GLN A 311 11.00 -25.16 7.67
CA GLN A 311 11.52 -26.05 6.64
C GLN A 311 10.35 -26.74 5.92
N GLN A 312 10.56 -27.12 4.65
CA GLN A 312 9.74 -28.14 4.02
C GLN A 312 9.79 -29.43 4.85
N ASN A 313 8.65 -30.07 5.07
CA ASN A 313 8.56 -31.23 5.96
C ASN A 313 9.44 -32.38 5.44
N PRO A 314 10.42 -32.87 6.21
CA PRO A 314 11.31 -33.96 5.78
C PRO A 314 10.62 -35.33 5.73
N ASP A 315 9.47 -35.50 6.39
CA ASP A 315 8.62 -36.69 6.23
C ASP A 315 7.72 -36.51 5.00
N ALA A 316 8.07 -37.20 3.91
CA ALA A 316 7.33 -37.18 2.66
C ALA A 316 5.90 -37.76 2.73
N ALA A 317 5.58 -38.56 3.76
CA ALA A 317 4.21 -39.04 3.99
C ALA A 317 3.36 -37.98 4.70
N ALA A 318 3.94 -37.26 5.67
CA ALA A 318 3.27 -36.16 6.37
C ALA A 318 3.19 -34.87 5.53
N ALA A 319 4.13 -34.64 4.60
CA ALA A 319 4.20 -33.43 3.77
C ALA A 319 2.93 -33.15 2.94
N ALA A 320 2.11 -34.16 2.65
CA ALA A 320 0.84 -33.99 1.92
C ALA A 320 -0.26 -33.29 2.73
N THR A 321 -0.17 -33.27 4.06
CA THR A 321 -1.13 -32.58 4.96
C THR A 321 -0.47 -31.50 5.80
N THR A 322 0.81 -31.67 6.14
CA THR A 322 1.64 -30.73 6.90
C THR A 322 2.90 -30.42 6.08
N PRO A 323 2.81 -29.58 5.03
CA PRO A 323 3.91 -29.36 4.08
C PRO A 323 5.13 -28.64 4.67
N TYR A 324 4.93 -27.91 5.77
CA TYR A 324 5.98 -27.15 6.46
C TYR A 324 5.99 -27.51 7.94
N THR A 325 7.19 -27.56 8.53
CA THR A 325 7.40 -27.76 9.97
C THR A 325 8.44 -26.77 10.48
N LEU A 326 8.53 -26.58 11.81
CA LEU A 326 9.62 -25.83 12.40
C LEU A 326 10.97 -26.47 12.02
N SER A 327 11.96 -25.63 11.71
CA SER A 327 13.33 -26.08 11.43
C SER A 327 13.96 -26.61 12.71
N THR A 328 14.72 -27.70 12.64
CA THR A 328 15.23 -28.40 13.84
C THR A 328 16.23 -27.59 14.68
N PHE A 329 16.84 -26.56 14.10
CA PHE A 329 17.68 -25.58 14.78
C PHE A 329 16.91 -24.38 15.32
N SER A 330 15.67 -24.13 14.89
CA SER A 330 14.96 -22.90 15.26
C SER A 330 14.63 -22.90 16.74
N SER A 331 14.97 -21.80 17.41
CA SER A 331 14.26 -21.41 18.61
C SER A 331 12.80 -21.12 18.24
N ARG A 332 11.86 -21.52 19.11
CA ARG A 332 10.42 -21.38 18.90
C ARG A 332 9.95 -19.97 19.28
N CYS A 333 8.72 -19.61 18.97
CA CYS A 333 8.15 -18.34 19.43
C CYS A 333 8.06 -18.24 20.97
N GLY A 334 7.67 -19.32 21.66
CA GLY A 334 7.67 -19.37 23.13
C GLY A 334 6.82 -18.26 23.75
N TYR A 335 7.44 -17.43 24.58
CA TYR A 335 6.76 -16.30 25.25
C TYR A 335 6.51 -15.09 24.33
N THR A 336 7.10 -15.04 23.14
CA THR A 336 6.88 -13.94 22.18
C THR A 336 5.70 -14.20 21.23
N ALA A 337 4.97 -15.31 21.39
CA ALA A 337 3.96 -15.80 20.45
C ALA A 337 2.96 -14.75 19.95
N SER A 338 2.48 -13.85 20.82
CA SER A 338 1.52 -12.79 20.45
C SER A 338 2.08 -11.72 19.49
N PHE A 339 3.41 -11.65 19.32
CA PHE A 339 4.12 -10.83 18.32
C PHE A 339 5.12 -11.64 17.47
N CYS A 340 4.98 -12.97 17.42
CA CYS A 340 5.86 -13.84 16.66
C CYS A 340 5.18 -14.38 15.39
N VAL A 341 5.95 -14.52 14.32
CA VAL A 341 5.53 -15.17 13.06
C VAL A 341 6.56 -16.21 12.64
N SER A 342 6.14 -17.15 11.79
CA SER A 342 7.02 -18.15 11.19
C SER A 342 7.28 -17.84 9.70
N ALA A 343 8.49 -18.11 9.22
CA ALA A 343 8.85 -17.89 7.82
C ALA A 343 9.91 -18.90 7.31
N PRO A 344 10.05 -19.10 5.98
CA PRO A 344 11.02 -20.02 5.38
C PRO A 344 12.47 -19.72 5.81
N GLY A 345 13.15 -20.68 6.44
CA GLY A 345 14.50 -20.49 7.00
C GLY A 345 15.47 -21.66 6.76
N THR A 346 15.07 -22.71 6.05
CA THR A 346 15.92 -23.88 5.74
C THR A 346 16.09 -24.06 4.24
N ARG A 347 17.32 -24.27 3.77
CA ARG A 347 17.72 -24.33 2.36
C ARG A 347 17.18 -23.14 1.56
N ILE A 348 17.52 -21.96 2.04
CA ILE A 348 17.15 -20.68 1.43
C ILE A 348 18.32 -20.22 0.54
N TYR A 349 18.05 -20.08 -0.76
CA TYR A 349 19.06 -19.79 -1.78
C TYR A 349 19.14 -18.29 -2.03
N SER A 350 20.31 -17.69 -1.80
CA SER A 350 20.53 -16.25 -2.04
C SER A 350 22.01 -15.90 -2.23
N SER A 351 22.30 -14.64 -2.46
CA SER A 351 23.63 -14.08 -2.75
C SER A 351 24.63 -14.28 -1.61
N VAL A 352 25.90 -14.50 -1.94
CA VAL A 352 27.00 -14.70 -0.98
C VAL A 352 28.31 -14.13 -1.47
N LEU A 353 29.17 -13.76 -0.52
CA LEU A 353 30.60 -13.57 -0.74
C LEU A 353 31.38 -14.83 -0.37
N ASN A 354 32.49 -15.04 -1.08
CA ASN A 354 33.49 -16.06 -0.79
C ASN A 354 34.88 -15.41 -0.84
N GLY A 355 35.84 -15.98 -0.11
CA GLY A 355 37.20 -15.45 0.04
C GLY A 355 37.54 -15.12 1.50
N THR A 356 38.81 -14.80 1.76
CA THR A 356 39.32 -14.40 3.09
C THR A 356 39.79 -12.94 3.15
N SER A 357 39.76 -12.22 2.02
CA SER A 357 40.11 -10.80 1.93
C SER A 357 39.42 -10.13 0.73
N LEU A 358 39.44 -8.79 0.69
CA LEU A 358 38.95 -8.04 -0.47
C LEU A 358 39.75 -8.29 -1.77
N ALA A 359 40.92 -8.96 -1.69
CA ALA A 359 41.77 -9.27 -2.84
C ALA A 359 41.45 -10.62 -3.51
N ASP A 360 40.82 -11.54 -2.79
CA ASP A 360 40.33 -12.84 -3.29
C ASP A 360 38.79 -12.95 -3.25
N LEU A 361 38.10 -11.83 -2.99
CA LEU A 361 36.65 -11.73 -2.96
C LEU A 361 36.02 -12.22 -4.26
N THR A 362 35.11 -13.18 -4.14
CA THR A 362 34.27 -13.67 -5.24
C THR A 362 32.79 -13.68 -4.83
N VAL A 363 31.94 -13.28 -5.75
CA VAL A 363 30.47 -13.25 -5.60
C VAL A 363 29.83 -14.55 -6.08
N GLY A 364 28.64 -14.89 -5.59
CA GLY A 364 27.95 -16.11 -5.98
C GLY A 364 26.62 -16.28 -5.24
N TRP A 365 26.02 -17.47 -5.33
CA TRP A 365 24.74 -17.79 -4.70
C TRP A 365 24.80 -19.16 -4.01
N ALA A 366 24.23 -19.26 -2.81
CA ALA A 366 24.28 -20.48 -2.01
C ALA A 366 23.06 -20.66 -1.11
N ASN A 367 22.80 -21.92 -0.74
CA ASN A 367 21.81 -22.29 0.25
C ASN A 367 22.37 -22.09 1.67
N LYS A 368 21.66 -21.32 2.51
CA LYS A 368 21.89 -21.25 3.97
C LYS A 368 20.68 -21.78 4.75
N ASN A 369 20.85 -21.92 6.06
CA ASN A 369 19.78 -22.24 7.00
C ASN A 369 19.96 -21.36 8.24
N GLY A 370 18.86 -20.86 8.79
CA GLY A 370 18.83 -20.07 10.03
C GLY A 370 17.52 -19.28 10.18
N THR A 371 17.17 -18.89 11.41
CA THR A 371 16.17 -17.83 11.64
C THR A 371 16.58 -16.51 10.98
N SER A 372 17.88 -16.30 10.79
CA SER A 372 18.49 -15.26 9.97
C SER A 372 18.06 -15.24 8.49
N MET A 373 17.57 -16.37 7.94
CA MET A 373 17.01 -16.46 6.58
C MET A 373 15.48 -16.36 6.57
N ALA A 374 14.83 -16.56 7.73
CA ALA A 374 13.39 -16.39 7.93
C ALA A 374 13.01 -14.93 8.21
N ALA A 375 13.81 -14.21 9.01
CA ALA A 375 13.62 -12.78 9.27
C ALA A 375 13.54 -11.92 7.99
N PRO A 376 14.43 -12.05 6.99
CA PRO A 376 14.34 -11.25 5.76
C PRO A 376 13.12 -11.56 4.88
N HIS A 377 12.57 -12.78 4.94
CA HIS A 377 11.27 -13.10 4.32
C HIS A 377 10.15 -12.23 4.93
N VAL A 378 10.15 -12.05 6.25
CA VAL A 378 9.23 -11.15 6.97
C VAL A 378 9.51 -9.70 6.61
N ALA A 379 10.76 -9.26 6.58
CA ALA A 379 11.12 -7.88 6.27
C ALA A 379 10.73 -7.45 4.85
N GLY A 380 10.98 -8.31 3.86
CA GLY A 380 10.53 -8.09 2.49
C GLY A 380 8.99 -8.11 2.37
N SER A 381 8.32 -9.05 3.04
CA SER A 381 6.84 -9.07 3.10
C SER A 381 6.27 -7.79 3.71
N MET A 382 6.87 -7.29 4.79
CA MET A 382 6.51 -6.01 5.40
C MET A 382 6.73 -4.83 4.44
N ALA A 383 7.80 -4.81 3.65
CA ALA A 383 8.00 -3.77 2.64
C ALA A 383 6.95 -3.82 1.51
N VAL A 384 6.62 -5.01 0.99
CA VAL A 384 5.52 -5.19 0.00
C VAL A 384 4.19 -4.70 0.58
N LEU A 385 3.90 -4.98 1.85
CA LEU A 385 2.67 -4.52 2.50
C LEU A 385 2.68 -3.02 2.85
N MET A 386 3.85 -2.43 3.09
CA MET A 386 4.01 -0.99 3.29
C MET A 386 3.82 -0.17 2.01
N GLU A 387 4.03 -0.77 0.83
CA GLU A 387 3.63 -0.24 -0.48
C GLU A 387 2.12 -0.40 -0.72
N ARG A 388 1.57 -1.60 -0.42
CA ARG A 388 0.14 -1.91 -0.52
C ARG A 388 -0.74 -1.03 0.37
N PHE A 389 -0.28 -0.69 1.57
CA PHE A 389 -0.99 0.11 2.57
C PHE A 389 -0.18 1.36 2.95
N PRO A 390 -0.02 2.33 2.03
CA PRO A 390 0.86 3.49 2.24
C PRO A 390 0.36 4.42 3.35
N TYR A 391 -0.94 4.41 3.64
CA TYR A 391 -1.58 5.18 4.70
C TYR A 391 -1.45 4.53 6.10
N MET A 392 -1.18 3.22 6.19
CA MET A 392 -1.07 2.52 7.48
C MET A 392 0.25 2.83 8.21
N THR A 393 0.18 2.79 9.54
CA THR A 393 1.35 2.81 10.45
C THR A 393 2.13 1.50 10.39
N GLY A 394 3.35 1.46 10.95
CA GLY A 394 4.15 0.23 11.06
C GLY A 394 3.40 -0.92 11.73
N ALA A 395 2.89 -0.67 12.93
CA ALA A 395 2.10 -1.62 13.71
C ALA A 395 0.88 -2.19 12.96
N GLN A 396 0.10 -1.33 12.28
CA GLN A 396 -1.05 -1.81 11.49
C GLN A 396 -0.64 -2.76 10.36
N VAL A 397 0.49 -2.53 9.70
CA VAL A 397 1.00 -3.45 8.68
C VAL A 397 1.50 -4.76 9.32
N ALA A 398 2.09 -4.70 10.52
CA ALA A 398 2.47 -5.89 11.28
C ALA A 398 1.24 -6.70 11.73
N ASP A 399 0.14 -6.05 12.12
CA ASP A 399 -1.15 -6.70 12.41
C ASP A 399 -1.79 -7.30 11.17
N VAL A 400 -1.73 -6.63 10.00
CA VAL A 400 -2.15 -7.24 8.74
C VAL A 400 -1.33 -8.51 8.46
N LEU A 401 0.01 -8.46 8.60
CA LEU A 401 0.88 -9.63 8.41
C LEU A 401 0.54 -10.78 9.37
N LYS A 402 0.50 -10.52 10.69
CA LYS A 402 0.19 -11.50 11.74
C LYS A 402 -1.20 -12.12 11.52
N THR A 403 -2.24 -11.29 11.41
CA THR A 403 -3.63 -11.76 11.31
C THR A 403 -3.97 -12.42 9.98
N THR A 404 -3.12 -12.33 8.96
CA THR A 404 -3.31 -13.02 7.69
C THR A 404 -2.41 -14.22 7.48
N ALA A 405 -1.54 -14.56 8.44
CA ALA A 405 -0.75 -15.77 8.42
C ALA A 405 -1.59 -17.05 8.19
N THR A 406 -0.92 -18.07 7.66
CA THR A 406 -1.40 -19.44 7.57
C THR A 406 -1.15 -20.12 8.92
N ASP A 407 -2.22 -20.40 9.64
CA ASP A 407 -2.23 -21.12 10.91
C ASP A 407 -1.46 -22.46 10.82
N LEU A 408 -0.62 -22.75 11.81
CA LEU A 408 0.22 -23.94 11.89
C LEU A 408 0.33 -24.38 13.36
N GLY A 409 0.21 -25.68 13.63
CA GLY A 409 0.33 -26.23 14.98
C GLY A 409 -1.02 -26.36 15.68
N ALA A 410 -1.16 -25.75 16.85
CA ALA A 410 -2.45 -25.63 17.55
C ALA A 410 -3.26 -24.44 16.97
N PRO A 411 -4.61 -24.50 16.89
CA PRO A 411 -5.38 -23.45 16.22
C PRO A 411 -5.23 -22.07 16.86
N GLY A 412 -4.69 -21.11 16.10
CA GLY A 412 -4.48 -19.73 16.55
C GLY A 412 -3.05 -19.45 17.01
N VAL A 413 -2.88 -18.53 17.96
CA VAL A 413 -1.54 -18.15 18.44
C VAL A 413 -0.96 -19.26 19.33
N ASP A 414 0.14 -19.90 18.91
CA ASP A 414 0.78 -20.97 19.68
C ASP A 414 2.27 -20.74 20.00
N ALA A 415 2.79 -21.47 20.98
CA ALA A 415 4.18 -21.33 21.44
C ALA A 415 5.23 -21.84 20.43
N LEU A 416 4.84 -22.57 19.39
CA LEU A 416 5.75 -23.19 18.42
C LEU A 416 5.94 -22.29 17.20
N TYR A 417 4.84 -21.76 16.65
CA TYR A 417 4.79 -21.02 15.39
C TYR A 417 4.32 -19.55 15.54
N GLY A 418 3.85 -19.13 16.72
CA GLY A 418 3.30 -17.80 16.94
C GLY A 418 1.96 -17.67 16.23
N TRP A 419 1.80 -16.66 15.39
CA TRP A 419 0.64 -16.51 14.50
C TRP A 419 0.62 -17.49 13.30
N GLY A 420 1.61 -18.36 13.15
CA GLY A 420 1.75 -19.26 12.00
C GLY A 420 2.67 -18.71 10.90
N MET A 421 2.63 -19.30 9.71
CA MET A 421 3.48 -18.90 8.58
C MET A 421 2.95 -17.65 7.88
N ILE A 422 3.81 -16.65 7.63
CA ILE A 422 3.41 -15.45 6.89
C ILE A 422 2.82 -15.80 5.51
N ASN A 423 1.74 -15.11 5.13
CA ASN A 423 1.03 -15.36 3.88
C ASN A 423 0.75 -14.04 3.15
N LEU A 424 1.75 -13.58 2.40
CA LEU A 424 1.75 -12.31 1.70
C LEU A 424 0.58 -12.19 0.70
N GLY A 425 0.21 -13.30 0.06
CA GLY A 425 -0.95 -13.38 -0.83
C GLY A 425 -2.31 -13.20 -0.14
N LYS A 426 -2.45 -13.60 1.13
CA LYS A 426 -3.63 -13.25 1.95
C LYS A 426 -3.52 -11.83 2.50
N ALA A 427 -2.32 -11.39 2.87
CA ALA A 427 -2.06 -10.07 3.47
C ALA A 427 -2.42 -8.87 2.56
N VAL A 428 -2.19 -8.97 1.24
CA VAL A 428 -2.56 -7.89 0.30
C VAL A 428 -4.08 -7.65 0.17
N ASN A 429 -4.92 -8.52 0.75
CA ASN A 429 -6.38 -8.40 0.78
C ASN A 429 -6.93 -7.66 2.02
N GLY A 430 -6.05 -7.09 2.86
CA GLY A 430 -6.39 -6.41 4.11
C GLY A 430 -6.17 -7.31 5.34
N PRO A 431 -6.45 -6.83 6.57
CA PRO A 431 -6.39 -7.67 7.77
C PRO A 431 -7.40 -8.83 7.69
N SER A 432 -7.24 -9.88 8.50
CA SER A 432 -8.32 -10.88 8.71
C SER A 432 -8.77 -11.04 10.17
N MET A 433 -8.23 -10.22 11.06
CA MET A 433 -8.72 -10.02 12.42
C MET A 433 -8.47 -8.57 12.87
N PHE A 434 -9.36 -8.01 13.68
CA PHE A 434 -9.07 -6.84 14.52
C PHE A 434 -8.76 -7.34 15.93
N VAL A 435 -7.48 -7.31 16.28
CA VAL A 435 -6.94 -7.98 17.47
C VAL A 435 -7.10 -7.11 18.72
N THR A 436 -7.38 -7.77 19.84
CA THR A 436 -7.31 -7.22 21.20
C THR A 436 -6.61 -8.23 22.12
N GLU A 437 -6.35 -7.86 23.37
CA GLU A 437 -5.92 -8.80 24.41
C GLU A 437 -6.83 -10.05 24.51
N ALA A 438 -8.14 -9.89 24.29
CA ALA A 438 -9.12 -10.97 24.37
C ALA A 438 -8.92 -12.06 23.31
N ASP A 439 -8.32 -11.71 22.17
CA ASP A 439 -8.01 -12.63 21.07
C ASP A 439 -6.70 -13.42 21.30
N ILE A 440 -5.89 -13.03 22.30
CA ILE A 440 -4.62 -13.68 22.65
C ILE A 440 -4.84 -14.72 23.77
N PRO A 441 -4.28 -15.94 23.67
CA PRO A 441 -4.28 -16.92 24.76
C PRO A 441 -3.60 -16.37 26.02
N ALA A 442 -4.13 -16.68 27.20
CA ALA A 442 -3.74 -16.05 28.46
C ALA A 442 -2.25 -16.23 28.82
N GLU A 443 -1.65 -17.32 28.37
CA GLU A 443 -0.23 -17.65 28.51
C GLU A 443 0.72 -16.79 27.65
N PHE A 444 0.20 -16.08 26.64
CA PHE A 444 0.98 -15.22 25.72
C PHE A 444 0.60 -13.73 25.82
N ARG A 445 -0.22 -13.36 26.82
CA ARG A 445 -0.62 -11.98 27.07
C ARG A 445 0.50 -11.18 27.71
N ILE A 446 0.62 -9.93 27.26
CA ILE A 446 1.62 -8.97 27.73
C ILE A 446 0.86 -7.71 28.15
N ASP A 447 0.92 -7.38 29.43
CA ASP A 447 0.24 -6.20 29.98
C ASP A 447 0.77 -4.92 29.33
N GLY A 448 -0.12 -4.03 28.89
CA GLY A 448 0.22 -2.80 28.16
C GLY A 448 0.69 -2.97 26.70
N ALA A 449 0.76 -4.18 26.14
CA ALA A 449 1.20 -4.40 24.75
C ALA A 449 0.12 -4.20 23.68
N TYR A 450 -1.16 -4.20 24.08
CA TYR A 450 -2.30 -4.09 23.17
C TYR A 450 -2.87 -2.67 23.23
N GLY A 451 -3.05 -2.05 22.05
CA GLY A 451 -3.62 -0.72 21.93
C GLY A 451 -5.15 -0.70 22.09
N ASP A 452 -5.76 0.43 21.72
CA ASP A 452 -7.22 0.58 21.69
C ASP A 452 -7.89 -0.53 20.87
N SER A 453 -9.09 -0.98 21.28
CA SER A 453 -9.86 -2.04 20.61
C SER A 453 -10.54 -1.58 19.30
N GLN A 454 -9.84 -0.76 18.51
CA GLN A 454 -10.28 -0.11 17.28
C GLN A 454 -9.14 -0.07 16.26
N PHE A 455 -9.28 -0.80 15.16
CA PHE A 455 -8.42 -0.61 14.00
C PHE A 455 -8.81 0.71 13.29
N VAL A 456 -7.90 1.67 13.22
CA VAL A 456 -8.16 2.99 12.62
C VAL A 456 -7.81 2.98 11.13
N ALA A 457 -8.80 2.81 10.28
CA ALA A 457 -8.69 2.96 8.83
C ALA A 457 -8.75 4.44 8.45
N ASP A 458 -7.62 5.14 8.53
CA ASP A 458 -7.47 6.50 8.02
C ASP A 458 -7.06 6.48 6.54
N LEU A 459 -7.98 6.85 5.64
CA LEU A 459 -7.69 6.99 4.21
C LEU A 459 -7.64 8.49 3.88
N PRO A 460 -6.45 9.12 3.87
CA PRO A 460 -6.32 10.58 3.90
C PRO A 460 -6.55 11.26 2.55
N GLY A 461 -6.78 10.50 1.48
CA GLY A 461 -6.88 11.00 0.11
C GLY A 461 -5.54 10.95 -0.65
N VAL A 462 -5.65 10.96 -1.98
CA VAL A 462 -4.47 10.97 -2.87
C VAL A 462 -3.75 12.32 -2.77
N GLY A 463 -2.43 12.29 -2.60
CA GLY A 463 -1.59 13.47 -2.45
C GLY A 463 -1.39 13.95 -1.00
N ALA A 464 -2.05 13.33 -0.02
CA ALA A 464 -1.86 13.65 1.39
C ALA A 464 -0.46 13.26 1.89
N ILE A 465 0.08 13.99 2.88
CA ILE A 465 1.36 13.67 3.52
C ILE A 465 1.11 12.80 4.76
N VAL A 466 1.76 11.65 4.81
CA VAL A 466 1.71 10.68 5.93
C VAL A 466 3.06 10.72 6.67
N ASP A 467 3.04 10.50 7.99
CA ASP A 467 4.21 10.61 8.88
C ASP A 467 4.92 11.99 8.78
N ALA A 468 4.14 13.06 8.66
CA ALA A 468 4.62 14.44 8.55
C ALA A 468 5.64 14.80 9.66
N GLY A 469 6.78 15.35 9.27
CA GLY A 469 7.88 15.73 10.17
C GLY A 469 8.79 14.58 10.64
N LYS A 470 8.48 13.31 10.33
CA LYS A 470 9.36 12.16 10.63
C LYS A 470 10.31 11.84 9.47
N PRO A 471 11.41 11.10 9.70
CA PRO A 471 12.22 10.52 8.61
C PRO A 471 11.43 9.61 7.65
N THR A 472 10.33 9.00 8.12
CA THR A 472 9.44 8.13 7.34
C THR A 472 8.34 8.88 6.56
N GLN A 473 8.40 10.22 6.52
CA GLN A 473 7.44 11.07 5.81
C GLN A 473 7.33 10.70 4.33
N ARG A 474 6.10 10.57 3.83
CA ARG A 474 5.81 10.19 2.44
C ARG A 474 4.51 10.82 1.93
N THR A 475 4.40 10.95 0.61
CA THR A 475 3.14 11.32 -0.04
C THR A 475 2.33 10.06 -0.34
N CYS A 476 1.06 10.03 0.07
CA CYS A 476 0.11 8.97 -0.25
C CYS A 476 -0.36 9.12 -1.71
N SER A 477 0.44 8.65 -2.66
CA SER A 477 0.27 8.88 -4.11
C SER A 477 -0.61 7.84 -4.82
N GLY A 478 -0.74 6.63 -4.27
CA GLY A 478 -1.48 5.53 -4.89
C GLY A 478 -3.01 5.67 -4.76
N PRO A 479 -3.80 5.08 -5.67
CA PRO A 479 -5.27 5.13 -5.63
C PRO A 479 -5.85 4.60 -4.31
N GLN A 480 -5.18 3.64 -3.66
CA GLN A 480 -5.54 3.10 -2.34
C GLN A 480 -5.59 4.15 -1.21
N CYS A 481 -5.02 5.34 -1.40
CA CYS A 481 -5.15 6.46 -0.47
C CYS A 481 -6.53 7.14 -0.54
N GLY A 482 -7.24 7.01 -1.67
CA GLY A 482 -8.58 7.55 -1.90
C GLY A 482 -9.69 6.49 -1.95
N LEU A 483 -9.39 5.28 -2.41
CA LEU A 483 -10.29 4.13 -2.47
C LEU A 483 -9.51 2.84 -2.18
N ASP A 484 -9.73 2.21 -1.02
CA ASP A 484 -9.19 0.87 -0.72
C ASP A 484 -10.30 -0.18 -0.59
N VAL A 485 -9.96 -1.43 -0.89
CA VAL A 485 -10.86 -2.58 -0.84
C VAL A 485 -10.20 -3.68 -0.02
N TRP A 486 -10.88 -4.13 1.05
CA TRP A 486 -10.49 -5.30 1.83
C TRP A 486 -11.48 -6.44 1.58
N SER A 487 -10.94 -7.59 1.17
CA SER A 487 -11.69 -8.75 0.70
C SER A 487 -11.52 -9.99 1.57
N ASN A 488 -10.63 -9.94 2.55
CA ASN A 488 -10.59 -10.93 3.63
C ASN A 488 -11.85 -10.86 4.50
N ASN A 489 -12.23 -12.00 5.07
CA ASN A 489 -13.21 -12.06 6.16
C ASN A 489 -12.54 -11.56 7.45
N ILE A 490 -13.03 -10.49 8.06
CA ILE A 490 -12.41 -9.90 9.26
C ILE A 490 -13.13 -10.37 10.54
N SER A 491 -12.35 -10.92 11.47
CA SER A 491 -12.79 -11.51 12.74
C SER A 491 -12.24 -10.77 13.98
N GLY A 492 -12.44 -11.31 15.19
CA GLY A 492 -11.83 -10.82 16.44
C GLY A 492 -12.73 -9.94 17.32
N HIS A 493 -12.23 -9.56 18.49
CA HIS A 493 -12.96 -8.73 19.45
C HIS A 493 -12.76 -7.21 19.22
N GLY A 494 -11.81 -6.82 18.37
CA GLY A 494 -11.62 -5.43 17.95
C GLY A 494 -12.74 -4.94 17.03
N GLY A 495 -12.84 -3.62 16.89
CA GLY A 495 -13.74 -2.98 15.93
C GLY A 495 -12.99 -2.11 14.92
N LEU A 496 -13.73 -1.30 14.16
CA LEU A 496 -13.22 -0.52 13.02
C LEU A 496 -13.63 0.95 13.14
N THR A 497 -12.66 1.85 13.21
CA THR A 497 -12.89 3.29 13.01
C THR A 497 -12.45 3.69 11.61
N LYS A 498 -13.40 4.07 10.75
CA LYS A 498 -13.15 4.65 9.43
C LYS A 498 -13.06 6.17 9.53
N GLN A 499 -11.91 6.73 9.15
CA GLN A 499 -11.65 8.17 9.08
C GLN A 499 -10.84 8.54 7.82
N GLY A 500 -10.48 9.81 7.66
CA GLY A 500 -9.94 10.35 6.42
C GLY A 500 -11.00 10.47 5.31
N ILE A 501 -10.75 11.30 4.31
CA ILE A 501 -11.73 11.62 3.25
C ILE A 501 -12.00 10.47 2.27
N GLY A 502 -11.14 9.46 2.20
CA GLY A 502 -11.25 8.35 1.25
C GLY A 502 -12.40 7.37 1.53
N THR A 503 -12.56 6.41 0.62
CA THR A 503 -13.55 5.32 0.70
C THR A 503 -12.87 4.00 1.06
N LEU A 504 -13.35 3.32 2.09
CA LEU A 504 -13.00 1.92 2.36
C LEU A 504 -14.17 1.03 1.95
N VAL A 505 -13.90 -0.05 1.21
CA VAL A 505 -14.89 -1.06 0.83
C VAL A 505 -14.57 -2.38 1.54
N LEU A 506 -15.55 -2.97 2.23
CA LEU A 506 -15.47 -4.31 2.80
C LEU A 506 -16.34 -5.28 1.98
N THR A 507 -15.71 -6.26 1.33
CA THR A 507 -16.41 -7.28 0.53
C THR A 507 -16.50 -8.66 1.18
N GLY A 508 -15.67 -8.92 2.21
CA GLY A 508 -15.72 -10.17 2.98
C GLY A 508 -16.95 -10.32 3.88
N ALA A 509 -17.10 -11.51 4.46
CA ALA A 509 -18.05 -11.78 5.53
C ALA A 509 -17.39 -11.50 6.89
N ASN A 510 -17.70 -10.34 7.48
CA ASN A 510 -17.01 -9.84 8.67
C ASN A 510 -17.76 -10.21 9.94
N SER A 511 -17.07 -10.90 10.85
CA SER A 511 -17.58 -11.45 12.10
C SER A 511 -17.04 -10.75 13.36
N TYR A 512 -16.20 -9.73 13.20
CA TYR A 512 -15.64 -8.98 14.34
C TYR A 512 -16.74 -8.32 15.19
N SER A 513 -16.53 -8.31 16.52
CA SER A 513 -17.56 -7.94 17.50
C SER A 513 -17.41 -6.54 18.10
N GLY A 514 -16.23 -5.92 18.01
CA GLY A 514 -16.05 -4.52 18.41
C GLY A 514 -16.78 -3.56 17.45
N PRO A 515 -17.18 -2.36 17.93
CA PRO A 515 -18.06 -1.46 17.18
C PRO A 515 -17.43 -0.92 15.89
N THR A 516 -18.26 -0.66 14.88
CA THR A 516 -17.86 0.01 13.64
C THR A 516 -18.26 1.48 13.68
N LEU A 517 -17.28 2.38 13.69
CA LEU A 517 -17.47 3.83 13.73
C LEU A 517 -17.09 4.45 12.37
N VAL A 518 -18.01 5.14 11.73
CA VAL A 518 -17.73 5.89 10.48
C VAL A 518 -17.66 7.38 10.82
N ASN A 519 -16.43 7.86 11.04
CA ASN A 519 -16.17 9.23 11.49
C ASN A 519 -15.91 10.19 10.33
N GLN A 520 -15.32 9.73 9.22
CA GLN A 520 -15.06 10.56 8.05
C GLN A 520 -14.97 9.73 6.76
N GLY A 521 -15.40 10.32 5.65
CA GLY A 521 -15.37 9.68 4.34
C GLY A 521 -16.36 8.52 4.27
N ARG A 522 -16.16 7.60 3.32
CA ARG A 522 -17.13 6.53 3.05
C ARG A 522 -16.65 5.17 3.56
N LEU A 523 -17.53 4.44 4.24
CA LEU A 523 -17.42 3.00 4.45
C LEU A 523 -18.49 2.32 3.58
N ALA A 524 -18.09 1.44 2.67
CA ALA A 524 -19.01 0.68 1.83
C ALA A 524 -19.00 -0.80 2.25
N ILE A 525 -20.14 -1.30 2.73
CA ILE A 525 -20.33 -2.71 3.08
C ILE A 525 -20.97 -3.39 1.87
N ASN A 526 -20.18 -4.14 1.12
CA ASN A 526 -20.65 -4.94 -0.03
C ASN A 526 -20.75 -6.44 0.31
N GLY A 527 -20.12 -6.88 1.41
CA GLY A 527 -20.27 -8.21 1.99
C GLY A 527 -21.28 -8.23 3.15
N SER A 528 -20.88 -8.80 4.29
CA SER A 528 -21.64 -8.75 5.54
C SER A 528 -20.80 -8.23 6.71
N LEU A 529 -21.48 -7.70 7.72
CA LEU A 529 -20.86 -7.15 8.93
C LEU A 529 -21.70 -7.45 10.17
N ALA A 530 -21.17 -8.30 11.04
CA ALA A 530 -21.81 -8.70 12.30
C ALA A 530 -21.81 -7.58 13.37
N SER A 531 -20.97 -6.57 13.24
CA SER A 531 -20.91 -5.45 14.18
C SER A 531 -22.04 -4.43 13.98
N ALA A 532 -22.29 -3.63 15.03
CA ALA A 532 -23.17 -2.47 14.98
C ALA A 532 -22.43 -1.27 14.36
N VAL A 533 -23.07 -0.59 13.40
CA VAL A 533 -22.48 0.55 12.70
C VAL A 533 -23.04 1.87 13.24
N THR A 534 -22.15 2.76 13.66
CA THR A 534 -22.47 4.15 14.02
C THR A 534 -21.85 5.10 13.02
N VAL A 535 -22.67 5.91 12.34
CA VAL A 535 -22.24 6.93 11.39
C VAL A 535 -22.27 8.29 12.08
N ASN A 536 -21.11 8.94 12.16
CA ASN A 536 -20.92 10.22 12.84
C ASN A 536 -20.81 11.38 11.84
N ASN A 537 -20.73 12.62 12.36
CA ASN A 537 -20.69 13.84 11.55
C ASN A 537 -19.54 13.85 10.53
N GLY A 538 -19.87 13.80 9.23
CA GLY A 538 -18.89 13.73 8.13
C GLY A 538 -18.55 12.30 7.66
N GLY A 539 -19.11 11.28 8.30
CA GLY A 539 -19.07 9.89 7.86
C GLY A 539 -20.23 9.55 6.92
N ILE A 540 -19.97 8.62 6.00
CA ILE A 540 -20.95 8.08 5.05
C ILE A 540 -20.90 6.55 5.10
N LEU A 541 -22.01 5.90 5.46
CA LEU A 541 -22.16 4.45 5.23
C LEU A 541 -22.85 4.22 3.89
N GLY A 542 -22.37 3.24 3.13
CA GLY A 542 -23.03 2.74 1.94
C GLY A 542 -22.72 1.28 1.64
N GLY A 543 -22.85 0.90 0.37
CA GLY A 543 -22.72 -0.48 -0.09
C GLY A 543 -24.07 -1.21 -0.15
N ASN A 544 -24.08 -2.34 -0.85
CA ASN A 544 -25.25 -3.18 -1.11
C ASN A 544 -25.30 -4.47 -0.25
N GLY A 545 -24.52 -4.51 0.82
CA GLY A 545 -24.37 -5.63 1.74
C GLY A 545 -25.31 -5.59 2.94
N SER A 546 -24.84 -6.15 4.06
CA SER A 546 -25.62 -6.30 5.30
C SER A 546 -24.87 -5.89 6.56
N VAL A 547 -25.57 -5.25 7.50
CA VAL A 547 -25.06 -4.86 8.83
C VAL A 547 -26.02 -5.33 9.94
N THR A 548 -25.52 -5.59 11.14
CA THR A 548 -26.38 -6.04 12.26
C THR A 548 -27.34 -4.96 12.74
N SER A 549 -26.87 -3.73 12.96
CA SER A 549 -27.71 -2.58 13.34
C SER A 549 -27.05 -1.27 12.89
N LEU A 550 -27.85 -0.23 12.69
CA LEU A 550 -27.38 1.03 12.10
C LEU A 550 -27.91 2.25 12.87
N ASN A 551 -27.00 3.06 13.39
CA ASN A 551 -27.29 4.37 13.96
C ASN A 551 -26.61 5.48 13.15
N ALA A 552 -27.38 6.38 12.55
CA ALA A 552 -26.87 7.60 11.91
C ALA A 552 -27.09 8.79 12.85
N ASN A 553 -26.00 9.29 13.43
CA ASN A 553 -26.01 10.50 14.25
C ASN A 553 -26.13 11.77 13.38
N ARG A 554 -26.33 12.92 14.01
CA ARG A 554 -26.38 14.23 13.31
C ARG A 554 -25.15 14.43 12.43
N GLY A 555 -25.37 14.81 11.17
CA GLY A 555 -24.32 15.01 10.16
C GLY A 555 -23.71 13.72 9.60
N GLY A 556 -24.15 12.55 10.04
CA GLY A 556 -23.83 11.27 9.42
C GLY A 556 -24.81 10.94 8.29
N THR A 557 -24.30 10.34 7.22
CA THR A 557 -25.08 10.00 6.02
C THR A 557 -25.15 8.50 5.81
N VAL A 558 -26.34 8.00 5.47
CA VAL A 558 -26.53 6.65 4.89
C VAL A 558 -26.85 6.81 3.41
N ALA A 559 -26.09 6.16 2.54
CA ALA A 559 -26.19 6.21 1.08
C ALA A 559 -25.98 4.78 0.54
N PRO A 560 -27.05 3.97 0.41
CA PRO A 560 -26.99 2.57 -0.02
C PRO A 560 -26.27 2.35 -1.36
N GLY A 561 -25.98 1.09 -1.67
CA GLY A 561 -25.45 0.72 -2.98
C GLY A 561 -24.05 1.27 -3.28
N ASN A 562 -23.74 1.38 -4.57
CA ASN A 562 -22.58 2.04 -5.16
C ASN A 562 -23.06 2.58 -6.54
N SER A 563 -23.84 3.66 -6.57
CA SER A 563 -25.06 3.77 -7.38
C SER A 563 -26.18 2.82 -6.90
N ILE A 564 -27.38 2.94 -7.45
CA ILE A 564 -28.63 2.38 -6.93
C ILE A 564 -28.48 0.95 -6.35
N GLY A 565 -28.79 0.80 -5.05
CA GLY A 565 -28.72 -0.49 -4.36
C GLY A 565 -29.59 -0.61 -3.12
N THR A 566 -29.57 -1.79 -2.50
CA THR A 566 -30.27 -2.06 -1.24
C THR A 566 -29.28 -2.35 -0.13
N LEU A 567 -29.34 -1.60 0.97
CA LEU A 567 -28.60 -1.88 2.20
C LEU A 567 -29.50 -2.66 3.18
N GLN A 568 -29.02 -3.79 3.70
CA GLN A 568 -29.74 -4.62 4.66
C GLN A 568 -29.29 -4.31 6.10
N VAL A 569 -30.25 -4.10 7.00
CA VAL A 569 -30.04 -3.93 8.44
C VAL A 569 -30.79 -5.05 9.16
N ALA A 570 -30.09 -5.97 9.84
CA ALA A 570 -30.72 -7.18 10.38
C ALA A 570 -31.62 -6.89 11.61
N GLY A 571 -31.14 -6.03 12.51
CA GLY A 571 -31.86 -5.49 13.66
C GLY A 571 -32.42 -4.10 13.36
N ASP A 572 -32.30 -3.18 14.32
CA ASP A 572 -32.91 -1.85 14.24
C ASP A 572 -32.08 -0.82 13.44
N LEU A 573 -32.79 0.16 12.88
CA LEU A 573 -32.27 1.37 12.25
C LEU A 573 -32.67 2.61 13.07
N ASN A 574 -31.73 3.49 13.37
CA ASN A 574 -31.98 4.82 13.93
C ASN A 574 -31.40 5.92 13.05
N LEU A 575 -32.24 6.85 12.60
CA LEU A 575 -31.86 8.07 11.88
C LEU A 575 -32.16 9.28 12.78
N ALA A 576 -31.11 9.89 13.34
CA ALA A 576 -31.22 10.95 14.35
C ALA A 576 -31.59 12.34 13.78
N PRO A 577 -32.00 13.31 14.62
CA PRO A 577 -32.36 14.65 14.15
C PRO A 577 -31.19 15.38 13.46
N GLY A 578 -31.30 15.52 12.14
CA GLY A 578 -30.25 16.08 11.27
C GLY A 578 -29.16 15.08 10.84
N SER A 579 -29.40 13.77 10.90
CA SER A 579 -28.70 12.81 10.01
C SER A 579 -29.30 12.88 8.60
N THR A 580 -28.66 12.25 7.62
CA THR A 580 -29.14 12.22 6.23
C THR A 580 -29.29 10.78 5.72
N TYR A 581 -30.42 10.48 5.08
CA TYR A 581 -30.55 9.33 4.18
C TYR A 581 -30.49 9.86 2.75
N ALA A 582 -29.41 9.57 2.02
CA ALA A 582 -29.27 9.86 0.60
C ALA A 582 -29.88 8.71 -0.22
N VAL A 583 -30.64 9.06 -1.25
CA VAL A 583 -31.33 8.13 -2.16
C VAL A 583 -30.94 8.48 -3.59
N GLU A 584 -30.15 7.61 -4.23
CA GLU A 584 -29.98 7.61 -5.68
C GLU A 584 -31.25 7.06 -6.35
N PHE A 585 -31.67 7.64 -7.49
CA PHE A 585 -32.84 7.18 -8.24
C PHE A 585 -32.69 7.32 -9.76
N SER A 586 -33.48 6.54 -10.49
CA SER A 586 -33.61 6.58 -11.95
C SER A 586 -35.09 6.34 -12.33
N PRO A 587 -35.49 6.42 -13.62
CA PRO A 587 -36.88 6.18 -14.01
C PRO A 587 -37.44 4.78 -13.71
N THR A 588 -36.61 3.84 -13.27
CA THR A 588 -36.98 2.43 -13.05
C THR A 588 -36.59 1.88 -11.67
N ALA A 589 -35.73 2.55 -10.91
CA ALA A 589 -35.24 2.07 -9.62
C ALA A 589 -34.87 3.22 -8.65
N SER A 590 -34.68 2.87 -7.37
CA SER A 590 -34.07 3.74 -6.36
C SER A 590 -33.24 2.94 -5.38
N ASP A 591 -32.37 3.65 -4.65
CA ASP A 591 -31.82 3.17 -3.39
C ASP A 591 -32.91 2.75 -2.41
N ARG A 592 -32.54 1.83 -1.52
CA ARG A 592 -33.42 1.31 -0.48
C ARG A 592 -32.66 0.88 0.77
N ILE A 593 -33.25 1.10 1.94
CA ILE A 593 -32.87 0.42 3.18
C ILE A 593 -33.96 -0.60 3.54
N VAL A 594 -33.55 -1.82 3.85
CA VAL A 594 -34.44 -2.87 4.37
C VAL A 594 -33.99 -3.24 5.78
N VAL A 595 -34.92 -3.19 6.72
CA VAL A 595 -34.68 -3.33 8.17
C VAL A 595 -35.48 -4.51 8.72
N GLY A 596 -34.80 -5.46 9.37
CA GLY A 596 -35.45 -6.60 10.03
C GLY A 596 -36.09 -6.24 11.37
N GLY A 597 -35.50 -5.30 12.10
CA GLY A 597 -36.09 -4.67 13.27
C GLY A 597 -36.97 -3.46 12.94
N THR A 598 -37.02 -2.51 13.87
CA THR A 598 -37.72 -1.23 13.78
C THR A 598 -36.85 -0.19 13.06
N ALA A 599 -37.47 0.67 12.25
CA ALA A 599 -36.83 1.88 11.73
C ALA A 599 -37.35 3.14 12.43
N THR A 600 -36.51 3.75 13.25
CA THR A 600 -36.79 5.02 13.94
C THR A 600 -36.23 6.19 13.15
N VAL A 601 -37.11 7.08 12.67
CA VAL A 601 -36.76 8.28 11.89
C VAL A 601 -37.14 9.52 12.69
N SER A 602 -36.16 10.14 13.34
CA SER A 602 -36.37 11.23 14.30
C SER A 602 -36.13 12.61 13.68
N GLY A 603 -36.78 12.93 12.56
CA GLY A 603 -36.54 14.20 11.86
C GLY A 603 -35.18 14.26 11.15
N ALA A 604 -34.74 13.13 10.60
CA ALA A 604 -33.62 13.09 9.66
C ALA A 604 -34.01 13.73 8.31
N ASN A 605 -33.01 14.14 7.52
CA ASN A 605 -33.23 14.64 6.15
C ASN A 605 -33.23 13.46 5.17
N MET A 606 -34.06 13.52 4.12
CA MET A 606 -33.90 12.66 2.94
C MET A 606 -33.30 13.48 1.78
N ALA A 607 -32.11 13.12 1.32
CA ALA A 607 -31.44 13.78 0.20
C ALA A 607 -31.66 12.99 -1.09
N LEU A 608 -32.12 13.64 -2.15
CA LEU A 608 -32.42 12.97 -3.43
C LEU A 608 -31.42 13.35 -4.53
N SER A 609 -30.92 12.33 -5.24
CA SER A 609 -30.01 12.50 -6.38
C SER A 609 -30.33 11.49 -7.48
N LEU A 610 -30.14 11.88 -8.74
CA LEU A 610 -30.16 10.93 -9.85
C LEU A 610 -28.90 10.08 -9.87
N GLU A 611 -29.08 8.82 -10.25
CA GLU A 611 -28.04 7.92 -10.74
C GLU A 611 -27.27 8.61 -11.88
N ASN A 612 -25.94 8.66 -11.76
CA ASN A 612 -25.07 9.43 -12.68
C ASN A 612 -24.61 8.62 -13.91
N ASP A 613 -25.09 7.38 -14.07
CA ASP A 613 -24.86 6.56 -15.26
C ASP A 613 -25.63 7.13 -16.45
N ASN A 614 -24.95 7.98 -17.22
CA ASN A 614 -25.50 8.86 -18.25
C ASN A 614 -25.48 8.22 -19.67
N PRO A 615 -26.62 7.72 -20.18
CA PRO A 615 -26.94 7.79 -21.60
C PRO A 615 -27.62 9.15 -21.89
N ALA A 616 -27.14 9.86 -22.90
CA ALA A 616 -27.84 11.05 -23.39
C ALA A 616 -29.26 10.65 -23.86
N LEU A 617 -30.30 11.07 -23.13
CA LEU A 617 -31.69 10.60 -23.35
C LEU A 617 -32.17 10.72 -24.80
N LEU A 618 -31.63 11.70 -25.54
CA LEU A 618 -31.85 11.94 -26.96
C LEU A 618 -31.42 10.80 -27.91
N SER A 619 -30.56 9.87 -27.47
CA SER A 619 -30.15 8.67 -28.24
C SER A 619 -30.85 7.38 -27.81
N SER A 620 -31.74 7.44 -26.81
CA SER A 620 -32.48 6.27 -26.33
C SER A 620 -33.75 6.02 -27.16
N ASN A 621 -34.02 4.74 -27.48
CA ASN A 621 -35.20 4.34 -28.25
C ASN A 621 -36.51 4.38 -27.43
N GLN A 622 -36.41 4.47 -26.10
CA GLN A 622 -37.53 4.60 -25.17
C GLN A 622 -37.07 5.45 -23.98
N THR A 623 -37.83 6.49 -23.65
CA THR A 623 -37.65 7.29 -22.42
C THR A 623 -38.81 7.09 -21.47
N SER A 624 -38.53 6.60 -20.27
CA SER A 624 -39.47 6.55 -19.15
C SER A 624 -39.33 7.80 -18.29
N SER A 625 -40.46 8.35 -17.82
CA SER A 625 -40.43 9.48 -16.89
C SER A 625 -40.28 9.02 -15.45
N VAL A 626 -39.61 9.85 -14.64
CA VAL A 626 -39.59 9.75 -13.17
C VAL A 626 -40.92 10.21 -12.56
N LEU A 627 -41.71 11.02 -13.27
CA LEU A 627 -42.96 11.59 -12.75
C LEU A 627 -44.01 10.50 -12.49
N GLY A 628 -44.58 10.53 -11.28
CA GLY A 628 -45.63 9.58 -10.88
C GLY A 628 -45.13 8.17 -10.55
N GLN A 629 -43.82 7.90 -10.69
CA GLN A 629 -43.20 6.70 -10.17
C GLN A 629 -43.23 6.70 -8.64
N GLN A 630 -43.32 5.50 -8.06
CA GLN A 630 -43.36 5.30 -6.61
C GLN A 630 -42.29 4.27 -6.21
N PHE A 631 -41.37 4.70 -5.35
CA PHE A 631 -40.21 3.93 -4.94
C PHE A 631 -40.29 3.60 -3.45
N ASN A 632 -40.17 2.32 -3.09
CA ASN A 632 -40.11 1.90 -1.69
C ASN A 632 -38.66 2.07 -1.19
N VAL A 633 -38.37 3.22 -0.58
CA VAL A 633 -37.02 3.61 -0.15
C VAL A 633 -36.68 3.09 1.26
N LEU A 634 -37.67 2.85 2.11
CA LEU A 634 -37.43 2.27 3.44
C LEU A 634 -38.50 1.23 3.76
N GLN A 635 -38.08 0.01 4.10
CA GLN A 635 -38.95 -1.02 4.66
C GLN A 635 -38.43 -1.46 6.02
N ALA A 636 -39.32 -1.64 6.99
CA ALA A 636 -38.99 -2.15 8.32
C ALA A 636 -40.01 -3.21 8.78
N ALA A 637 -39.55 -4.42 9.08
CA ALA A 637 -40.41 -5.53 9.50
C ALA A 637 -40.91 -5.38 10.95
N GLY A 638 -40.12 -4.77 11.84
CA GLY A 638 -40.55 -4.27 13.15
C GLY A 638 -41.36 -2.96 13.09
N GLY A 639 -41.54 -2.39 11.90
CA GLY A 639 -42.31 -1.18 11.66
C GLY A 639 -41.49 0.11 11.60
N VAL A 640 -42.12 1.18 11.09
CA VAL A 640 -41.52 2.52 10.99
C VAL A 640 -42.09 3.43 12.09
N GLN A 641 -41.21 4.11 12.82
CA GLN A 641 -41.56 5.07 13.86
C GLN A 641 -41.00 6.46 13.53
N GLY A 642 -41.81 7.51 13.70
CA GLY A 642 -41.42 8.87 13.32
C GLY A 642 -41.48 9.15 11.82
N GLN A 643 -40.85 10.25 11.39
CA GLN A 643 -40.88 10.78 10.02
C GLN A 643 -39.58 11.54 9.70
N PHE A 644 -39.25 11.64 8.41
CA PHE A 644 -38.22 12.56 7.92
C PHE A 644 -38.65 14.00 8.15
N GLY A 645 -37.72 14.86 8.59
CA GLY A 645 -37.99 16.27 8.90
C GLY A 645 -37.98 17.18 7.67
N SER A 646 -37.32 16.74 6.60
CA SER A 646 -37.28 17.39 5.30
C SER A 646 -37.00 16.36 4.20
N VAL A 647 -37.46 16.67 2.99
CA VAL A 647 -36.84 16.17 1.77
C VAL A 647 -36.02 17.32 1.20
N THR A 648 -34.79 17.03 0.80
CA THR A 648 -33.88 17.98 0.16
C THR A 648 -33.43 17.40 -1.16
N ASP A 649 -34.09 17.79 -2.23
CA ASP A 649 -33.62 17.52 -3.58
C ASP A 649 -32.84 18.70 -4.15
N ASN A 650 -32.05 18.44 -5.19
CA ASN A 650 -31.35 19.45 -5.97
C ASN A 650 -31.88 19.38 -7.40
N TYR A 651 -33.15 19.72 -7.62
CA TYR A 651 -33.76 19.79 -8.95
C TYR A 651 -34.53 21.09 -9.18
N ALA A 652 -34.47 21.60 -10.41
CA ALA A 652 -35.14 22.85 -10.77
C ALA A 652 -36.68 22.71 -10.87
N PHE A 653 -37.18 21.49 -11.11
CA PHE A 653 -38.58 21.26 -11.52
C PHE A 653 -39.26 20.07 -10.83
N LEU A 654 -38.60 19.40 -9.88
CA LEU A 654 -39.11 18.22 -9.19
C LEU A 654 -39.23 18.48 -7.67
N ASP A 655 -40.21 17.83 -7.03
CA ASP A 655 -40.33 17.71 -5.57
C ASP A 655 -40.40 16.22 -5.19
N GLY A 656 -39.70 15.83 -4.12
CA GLY A 656 -39.85 14.51 -3.51
C GLY A 656 -40.94 14.45 -2.43
N ASN A 657 -41.99 13.65 -2.66
CA ASN A 657 -43.11 13.49 -1.73
C ASN A 657 -43.05 12.13 -1.01
N LEU A 658 -43.24 12.10 0.31
CA LEU A 658 -43.15 10.87 1.12
C LEU A 658 -44.51 10.41 1.65
N ALA A 659 -44.86 9.16 1.37
CA ALA A 659 -46.01 8.46 1.95
C ALA A 659 -45.53 7.41 2.97
N TYR A 660 -46.17 7.40 4.15
CA TYR A 660 -45.81 6.51 5.26
C TYR A 660 -46.85 5.42 5.45
N SER A 661 -46.37 4.20 5.71
CA SER A 661 -47.15 3.04 6.13
C SER A 661 -46.55 2.45 7.40
N GLY A 662 -47.26 1.53 8.07
CA GLY A 662 -46.78 0.92 9.31
C GLY A 662 -45.44 0.18 9.18
N THR A 663 -45.06 -0.26 7.97
CA THR A 663 -43.85 -1.07 7.70
C THR A 663 -42.95 -0.51 6.60
N GLY A 664 -43.17 0.73 6.15
CA GLY A 664 -42.30 1.34 5.14
C GLY A 664 -42.70 2.74 4.67
N VAL A 665 -41.77 3.39 3.95
CA VAL A 665 -41.88 4.73 3.38
C VAL A 665 -41.70 4.66 1.86
N THR A 666 -42.65 5.25 1.14
CA THR A 666 -42.63 5.36 -0.32
C THR A 666 -42.31 6.79 -0.73
N LEU A 667 -41.32 6.97 -1.60
CA LEU A 667 -41.01 8.21 -2.30
C LEU A 667 -41.81 8.27 -3.61
N ALA A 668 -42.49 9.38 -3.86
CA ALA A 668 -43.11 9.71 -5.14
C ALA A 668 -42.51 11.01 -5.69
N LEU A 669 -42.10 10.99 -6.96
CA LEU A 669 -41.53 12.17 -7.63
C LEU A 669 -42.62 12.90 -8.43
N ALA A 670 -42.74 14.20 -8.19
CA ALA A 670 -43.74 15.07 -8.80
C ALA A 670 -43.10 16.37 -9.34
N ARG A 671 -43.83 17.16 -10.14
CA ARG A 671 -43.42 18.54 -10.45
C ARG A 671 -43.59 19.42 -9.21
N ASN A 672 -42.61 20.26 -8.93
CA ASN A 672 -42.67 21.30 -7.88
C ASN A 672 -43.60 22.49 -8.23
N GLY A 673 -44.26 22.45 -9.40
CA GLY A 673 -45.14 23.50 -9.91
C GLY A 673 -44.44 24.60 -10.72
N ASP A 674 -43.11 24.67 -10.69
CA ASP A 674 -42.35 25.62 -11.50
C ASP A 674 -42.38 25.22 -12.98
N SER A 675 -42.77 26.14 -13.86
CA SER A 675 -42.72 25.92 -15.32
C SER A 675 -41.29 26.00 -15.84
N PHE A 676 -40.93 25.25 -16.89
CA PHE A 676 -39.60 25.38 -17.51
C PHE A 676 -39.26 26.83 -17.91
N ALA A 677 -40.28 27.62 -18.24
CA ALA A 677 -40.18 29.03 -18.61
C ALA A 677 -39.81 29.99 -17.46
N SER A 678 -39.90 29.58 -16.18
CA SER A 678 -39.51 30.43 -15.04
C SER A 678 -37.98 30.53 -14.91
N ALA A 679 -37.27 29.45 -15.22
CA ALA A 679 -35.80 29.41 -15.23
C ALA A 679 -35.17 30.27 -16.36
N ALA A 680 -35.92 30.57 -17.43
CA ALA A 680 -35.42 31.22 -18.64
C ALA A 680 -35.22 32.74 -18.51
N GLN A 681 -34.03 33.21 -18.88
CA GLN A 681 -33.61 34.62 -18.82
C GLN A 681 -33.80 35.37 -20.16
N THR A 682 -33.60 34.72 -21.30
CA THR A 682 -33.78 35.36 -22.63
C THR A 682 -35.13 34.99 -23.25
N SER A 683 -35.60 35.82 -24.20
CA SER A 683 -36.81 35.51 -24.99
C SER A 683 -36.67 34.19 -25.76
N ASN A 684 -35.48 33.89 -26.30
CA ASN A 684 -35.19 32.63 -27.00
C ASN A 684 -35.32 31.43 -26.06
N GLN A 685 -34.66 31.50 -24.89
CA GLN A 685 -34.75 30.46 -23.86
C GLN A 685 -36.20 30.26 -23.40
N ARG A 686 -36.97 31.34 -23.27
CA ARG A 686 -38.38 31.29 -22.84
C ARG A 686 -39.28 30.62 -23.87
N SER A 687 -39.14 30.97 -25.15
CA SER A 687 -39.87 30.32 -26.24
C SER A 687 -39.53 28.83 -26.36
N VAL A 688 -38.25 28.47 -26.21
CA VAL A 688 -37.80 27.07 -26.21
C VAL A 688 -38.37 26.31 -25.01
N ALA A 689 -38.26 26.86 -23.80
CA ALA A 689 -38.78 26.25 -22.59
C ALA A 689 -40.30 26.03 -22.66
N GLN A 690 -41.05 27.00 -23.19
CA GLN A 690 -42.49 26.88 -23.43
C GLN A 690 -42.82 25.80 -24.47
N ALA A 691 -42.02 25.66 -25.53
CA ALA A 691 -42.20 24.61 -26.53
C ALA A 691 -41.90 23.21 -25.96
N ILE A 692 -40.86 23.06 -25.12
CA ILE A 692 -40.51 21.78 -24.46
C ILE A 692 -41.59 21.36 -23.47
N GLU A 693 -42.19 22.31 -22.74
CA GLU A 693 -43.29 22.05 -21.80
C GLU A 693 -44.53 21.42 -22.50
N GLN A 694 -44.71 21.63 -23.81
CA GLN A 694 -45.77 20.99 -24.61
C GLN A 694 -45.46 19.55 -25.04
N LEU A 695 -44.21 19.07 -24.91
CA LEU A 695 -43.79 17.74 -25.40
C LEU A 695 -44.26 16.58 -24.49
N SER A 696 -44.71 16.89 -23.27
CA SER A 696 -45.20 15.96 -22.23
C SER A 696 -44.16 14.96 -21.69
N ALA A 697 -44.48 14.39 -20.52
CA ALA A 697 -43.65 13.40 -19.83
C ALA A 697 -43.46 12.13 -20.69
N GLY A 698 -42.27 11.55 -20.63
CA GLY A 698 -41.83 10.45 -21.49
C GLY A 698 -41.24 10.88 -22.83
N ASN A 699 -41.21 12.18 -23.16
CA ASN A 699 -40.42 12.70 -24.28
C ASN A 699 -38.97 12.98 -23.86
N SER A 700 -37.98 12.52 -24.64
CA SER A 700 -36.56 12.63 -24.27
C SER A 700 -36.03 14.06 -24.10
N VAL A 701 -36.63 15.06 -24.75
CA VAL A 701 -36.30 16.48 -24.54
C VAL A 701 -36.96 17.01 -23.27
N TYR A 702 -38.19 16.59 -22.97
CA TYR A 702 -38.89 16.95 -21.73
C TYR A 702 -38.17 16.36 -20.50
N GLU A 703 -37.84 15.07 -20.53
CA GLU A 703 -37.07 14.41 -19.48
C GLU A 703 -35.67 15.02 -19.33
N GLY A 704 -35.02 15.39 -20.44
CA GLY A 704 -33.73 16.09 -20.40
C GLY A 704 -33.77 17.47 -19.71
N ILE A 705 -34.92 18.13 -19.66
CA ILE A 705 -35.09 19.39 -18.91
C ILE A 705 -35.56 19.14 -17.48
N ILE A 706 -36.53 18.25 -17.23
CA ILE A 706 -37.10 18.07 -15.90
C ILE A 706 -36.08 17.58 -14.86
N LEU A 707 -35.11 16.76 -15.30
CA LEU A 707 -34.01 16.23 -14.49
C LEU A 707 -32.85 17.25 -14.30
N SER A 708 -33.05 18.52 -14.68
CA SER A 708 -32.06 19.59 -14.47
C SER A 708 -31.79 19.82 -13.00
N GLN A 709 -30.55 19.61 -12.55
CA GLN A 709 -30.13 19.83 -11.17
C GLN A 709 -30.34 21.28 -10.70
N ASP A 710 -30.21 22.25 -11.60
CA ASP A 710 -30.44 23.67 -11.29
C ASP A 710 -30.97 24.47 -12.48
N THR A 711 -31.47 25.67 -12.21
CA THR A 711 -31.99 26.57 -13.25
C THR A 711 -30.91 27.03 -14.23
N ALA A 712 -29.62 26.97 -13.86
CA ALA A 712 -28.51 27.29 -14.77
C ALA A 712 -28.26 26.17 -15.79
N SER A 713 -28.42 24.91 -15.41
CA SER A 713 -28.37 23.75 -16.30
C SER A 713 -29.55 23.73 -17.26
N ALA A 714 -30.77 24.01 -16.77
CA ALA A 714 -31.95 24.21 -17.62
C ALA A 714 -31.71 25.33 -18.65
N ARG A 715 -31.19 26.49 -18.23
CA ARG A 715 -30.82 27.60 -19.15
C ARG A 715 -29.78 27.18 -20.21
N ARG A 716 -28.75 26.41 -19.83
CA ARG A 716 -27.75 25.90 -20.77
C ARG A 716 -28.39 25.01 -21.84
N ALA A 717 -29.29 24.12 -21.44
CA ALA A 717 -30.04 23.27 -22.37
C ALA A 717 -30.97 24.10 -23.29
N PHE A 718 -31.69 25.10 -22.77
CA PHE A 718 -32.52 25.99 -23.58
C PHE A 718 -31.71 26.77 -24.63
N THR A 719 -30.51 27.26 -24.27
CA THR A 719 -29.61 27.97 -25.21
C THR A 719 -29.04 27.04 -26.28
N GLN A 720 -28.75 25.77 -25.95
CA GLN A 720 -28.37 24.77 -26.96
C GLN A 720 -29.54 24.46 -27.92
N LEU A 721 -30.73 24.20 -27.38
CA LEU A 721 -31.94 23.84 -28.15
C LEU A 721 -32.52 25.00 -28.96
N SER A 722 -32.24 26.25 -28.60
CA SER A 722 -32.57 27.44 -29.41
C SER A 722 -31.74 27.54 -30.70
N GLY A 723 -30.62 26.83 -30.78
CA GLY A 723 -29.65 26.95 -31.87
C GLY A 723 -28.91 28.29 -31.94
N GLU A 724 -29.11 29.22 -30.98
CA GLU A 724 -28.60 30.61 -31.04
C GLU A 724 -27.05 30.70 -31.10
N VAL A 725 -26.37 29.62 -30.70
CA VAL A 725 -24.93 29.42 -30.88
C VAL A 725 -24.50 29.51 -32.36
N HIS A 726 -25.28 28.95 -33.31
CA HIS A 726 -24.88 28.93 -34.72
C HIS A 726 -24.96 30.32 -35.38
N PRO A 727 -26.05 31.11 -35.24
CA PRO A 727 -26.07 32.52 -35.67
C PRO A 727 -25.04 33.40 -34.95
N ALA A 728 -24.78 33.15 -33.65
CA ALA A 728 -23.78 33.90 -32.89
C ALA A 728 -22.36 33.68 -33.44
N ILE A 729 -21.96 32.43 -33.69
CA ILE A 729 -20.67 32.11 -34.32
C ILE A 729 -20.58 32.70 -35.73
N ALA A 730 -21.64 32.59 -36.54
CA ALA A 730 -21.66 33.19 -37.88
C ALA A 730 -21.53 34.73 -37.83
N THR A 731 -22.19 35.38 -36.87
CA THR A 731 -22.12 36.84 -36.66
C THR A 731 -20.75 37.27 -36.13
N GLN A 732 -20.12 36.49 -35.25
CA GLN A 732 -18.75 36.75 -34.81
C GLN A 732 -17.78 36.65 -35.99
N LEU A 733 -17.82 35.57 -36.78
CA LEU A 733 -16.99 35.41 -37.98
C LEU A 733 -17.22 36.53 -39.01
N ILE A 734 -18.46 36.99 -39.16
CA ILE A 734 -18.79 38.15 -40.01
C ILE A 734 -18.18 39.44 -39.44
N ASN A 735 -18.20 39.67 -38.12
CA ASN A 735 -17.60 40.84 -37.48
C ASN A 735 -16.07 40.80 -37.48
N ASP A 736 -15.44 39.65 -37.28
CA ASP A 736 -13.99 39.45 -37.44
C ASP A 736 -13.59 39.73 -38.90
N SER A 737 -14.38 39.26 -39.86
CA SER A 737 -14.20 39.57 -41.28
C SER A 737 -14.46 41.04 -41.64
N ARG A 738 -15.16 41.80 -40.79
CA ARG A 738 -15.29 43.26 -40.91
C ARG A 738 -14.04 43.93 -40.37
N GLN A 739 -13.61 43.64 -39.14
CA GLN A 739 -12.37 44.18 -38.59
C GLN A 739 -11.16 43.95 -39.50
N LEU A 740 -11.03 42.77 -40.12
CA LEU A 740 -10.01 42.49 -41.14
C LEU A 740 -10.18 43.33 -42.42
N ARG A 741 -11.41 43.54 -42.91
CA ARG A 741 -11.68 44.36 -44.11
C ARG A 741 -11.49 45.85 -43.85
N ASP A 742 -11.88 46.33 -42.67
CA ASP A 742 -11.77 47.73 -42.27
C ASP A 742 -10.29 48.08 -42.06
N ALA A 743 -9.52 47.22 -41.38
CA ALA A 743 -8.06 47.40 -41.24
C ALA A 743 -7.29 47.31 -42.58
N VAL A 744 -7.78 46.54 -43.55
CA VAL A 744 -7.23 46.52 -44.92
C VAL A 744 -7.67 47.76 -45.71
N GLY A 745 -8.93 48.19 -45.55
CA GLY A 745 -9.49 49.38 -46.20
C GLY A 745 -8.80 50.67 -45.74
N ASP A 746 -8.56 50.83 -44.45
CA ASP A 746 -7.83 51.97 -43.90
C ASP A 746 -6.37 52.00 -44.36
N ARG A 747 -5.71 50.84 -44.52
CA ARG A 747 -4.38 50.77 -45.16
C ARG A 747 -4.41 51.19 -46.62
N LEU A 748 -5.35 50.67 -47.41
CA LEU A 748 -5.50 51.03 -48.83
C LEU A 748 -5.87 52.52 -49.02
N ARG A 749 -6.52 53.14 -48.02
CA ARG A 749 -6.90 54.55 -48.02
C ARG A 749 -5.74 55.51 -47.71
N VAL A 750 -4.60 55.01 -47.23
CA VAL A 750 -3.41 55.81 -46.90
C VAL A 750 -2.40 55.92 -48.06
N GLU A 751 -2.36 54.97 -48.99
CA GLU A 751 -1.40 54.99 -50.13
C GLU A 751 -1.86 55.79 -51.36
N GLY A 752 -3.04 56.45 -51.28
CA GLY A 752 -3.80 56.88 -52.46
C GLY A 752 -3.92 58.39 -52.74
N LEU A 753 -3.04 59.27 -52.24
CA LEU A 753 -3.04 60.70 -52.58
C LEU A 753 -1.71 61.42 -52.24
N TYR A 754 -0.81 61.54 -53.22
CA TYR A 754 0.38 62.39 -53.19
C TYR A 754 0.43 63.25 -54.46
N ASP A 755 0.58 64.57 -54.29
CA ASP A 755 0.97 65.62 -55.26
C ASP A 755 0.21 65.71 -56.62
N GLN A 756 -0.17 66.89 -57.12
CA GLN A 756 0.65 68.10 -57.28
C GLN A 756 0.00 69.41 -56.74
N PRO A 757 0.81 70.37 -56.26
CA PRO A 757 0.35 71.68 -55.76
C PRO A 757 0.51 72.84 -56.78
N ALA A 758 0.20 74.05 -56.29
CA ALA A 758 0.57 75.41 -56.76
C ALA A 758 -0.44 76.19 -57.63
N PRO A 759 -0.44 77.55 -57.59
CA PRO A 759 -0.09 78.44 -56.46
C PRO A 759 -1.10 79.59 -56.22
N GLY A 760 -1.03 80.25 -55.05
CA GLY A 760 -1.75 81.51 -54.81
C GLY A 760 -1.50 82.12 -53.43
N THR A 761 -0.83 83.29 -53.41
CA THR A 761 -0.48 84.17 -52.27
C THR A 761 0.27 83.54 -51.10
#